data_AF-A0A954DXD2-F1
#
_entry.id   AF-A0A954DXD2-F1
#
_cell.length_a   1.000
_cell.length_b   1.000
_cell.length_c   1.000
_cell.angle_alpha   90.00
_cell.angle_beta   90.00
_cell.angle_gamma   90.00
#
_symmetry.space_group_name_H-M   'P 1'
#
loop_
_entity.id
_entity.type
_entity.pdbx_description
1 polymer ?
#
loop_
_entity_poly.entity_id
_entity_poly.type
_entity_poly.pdbx_seq_one_letter_code
_entity_poly.pdbx_strand_id
1 'polypeptide(L)'
;MTHRPNQMNGPSMRPLRFGALAALGLLIPACSSGGGSSSGGQMFLESCSLGCGSGSTGTPVNCQTVNVAQNLVVSMVFSKPVNQNTLNSQTFLLQNSISGTVPAVGFSIDPTNPRRIIARPAISFDDQNNPNYALAPDTTYELLVRGASTGGNGPFIRSLDGKDNQTNLNCTVFTDQGIKDPVPGPPIQSTFVTVNDGMGGTIPDTPADGATEVALDSLITVVFEDIMNPATLSNPTTRTATFVTTKIDPDGNVADPADQVEIAGFYDTVVDFDNLRTVMTFTPAAGLPSAGTDPLNPRKVVMRLPAALEDLTGKPLANPGDIVFTTSTQLLPPVVLPEAGGEKFLDTDNQDPDESGANWGAGRLTYGLGGGAGRLGELVVRSGQTVVLNTDSQDFPLASQYDSLLTNESIGNGDYVATDPGTWPTITVTNGSFDFSRLVIEANATLVLEGSQPGRVFSRGSLVVGGVLNCAGKTPVPHISNTWRLWDSDGVGGVDPPDALDEEAAYGGAGGLGGPNAGAGGKGADRYFYEVDQPNATVYNRLSSAGMISYNDDPVATNQGSYGRGVSQLGTLAAGPGGAPYPVVPPGDTNPATSFWGSTNLSFTNTIAVTNDCRTAMVAGPGGGGAYALDGGPGIPRSDTFTVTEVPQVLPTVPANTPGGSNNALNLEPPGEVIIRSLDHRLGLLRGGSGGGGGGAHFWGSRVLRQPAPSTLCNAASLVLPMWDHSAAGGGGGGGAFQGVSGREVLVGGVIDTSGGDGGSALANNAPLDNCRSGATSGDPNYPGLDPNILACGSNATPGGGGSGGSLKLQGQTVTLADLPNRLSVAGGQGGVGVGGSTGGNGSPGLVRIEFQGFSGDQGTHAGDYAPRIEPYLPADTGFNTPFESAAILSIGEFRVQRIRPDSFSSSMSCWMKPEGNFFGLDFAADDTVDPDDPDGKNWNMDIIYDDNGTERMFPYRGLPAGDPDFPLGSVDFETFLGDNQINHDLPSGQGSLISVHFQGARLSGALTDPCNVQLESPGADIDLGSLTTWVTDPEDLNQFLPKPNMVRFVVVFEQRLQTQGPVQQRILGLTNLRVNVQPN
;
A
#
# COMPACT_ATOMS: atom_id res chain seq x y z
N MET A 1 -5.83 52.26 26.30
CA MET A 1 -5.51 53.71 26.40
C MET A 1 -4.12 53.89 25.78
N THR A 2 -3.80 54.85 24.90
CA THR A 2 -4.62 55.87 24.21
C THR A 2 -3.90 56.36 22.93
N HIS A 3 -4.66 56.38 21.84
CA HIS A 3 -4.49 56.96 20.49
C HIS A 3 -3.52 58.14 20.16
N ARG A 4 -2.92 58.01 18.94
CA ARG A 4 -2.77 59.01 17.82
C ARG A 4 -1.88 60.27 18.02
N PRO A 5 -1.51 61.02 16.94
CA PRO A 5 -1.00 60.61 15.60
C PRO A 5 0.13 61.53 15.05
N ASN A 6 0.72 61.24 13.87
CA ASN A 6 0.93 62.22 12.75
C ASN A 6 1.67 61.63 11.52
N GLN A 7 1.45 62.26 10.35
CA GLN A 7 2.12 61.98 9.06
C GLN A 7 3.35 62.89 8.83
N MET A 8 4.28 62.49 7.94
CA MET A 8 4.73 63.37 6.82
C MET A 8 5.58 62.67 5.74
N ASN A 9 5.51 63.26 4.54
CA ASN A 9 6.06 62.90 3.22
C ASN A 9 7.56 62.54 3.13
N GLY A 10 7.91 61.70 2.15
CA GLY A 10 9.27 61.51 1.61
C GLY A 10 9.39 61.93 0.13
N PRO A 11 10.45 62.64 -0.32
CA PRO A 11 10.56 63.20 -1.68
C PRO A 11 11.45 62.41 -2.66
N SER A 12 11.42 62.85 -3.93
CA SER A 12 12.09 62.30 -5.12
C SER A 12 13.62 62.14 -5.05
N MET A 13 14.14 61.05 -5.62
CA MET A 13 15.57 60.93 -5.99
C MET A 13 15.89 61.60 -7.34
N ARG A 14 17.12 62.09 -7.47
CA ARG A 14 17.75 62.58 -8.72
C ARG A 14 18.81 61.57 -9.18
N PRO A 15 19.04 61.37 -10.49
CA PRO A 15 20.30 60.78 -10.97
C PRO A 15 21.43 61.82 -11.04
N LEU A 16 22.66 61.38 -10.81
CA LEU A 16 23.88 62.19 -10.98
C LEU A 16 24.34 62.28 -12.45
N ARG A 17 25.36 63.12 -12.70
CA ARG A 17 26.03 63.33 -14.00
C ARG A 17 27.53 63.02 -13.90
N PHE A 18 28.14 62.92 -15.09
CA PHE A 18 29.58 62.89 -15.44
C PHE A 18 30.29 61.52 -15.37
N GLY A 19 31.10 61.14 -16.36
CA GLY A 19 31.33 61.75 -17.68
C GLY A 19 32.63 61.32 -18.39
N ALA A 20 32.81 61.76 -19.65
CA ALA A 20 34.03 61.65 -20.50
C ALA A 20 34.41 60.22 -20.97
N LEU A 21 35.07 59.95 -22.10
CA LEU A 21 35.56 60.72 -23.29
C LEU A 21 35.47 59.71 -24.50
N ALA A 22 35.64 60.00 -25.79
CA ALA A 22 36.14 61.17 -26.53
C ALA A 22 35.44 61.37 -27.90
N ALA A 23 36.20 61.71 -28.96
CA ALA A 23 35.73 62.13 -30.28
C ALA A 23 36.48 61.44 -31.45
N LEU A 24 35.80 61.25 -32.58
CA LEU A 24 36.32 61.57 -33.92
C LEU A 24 35.16 61.80 -34.89
N GLY A 25 35.29 62.70 -35.86
CA GLY A 25 34.16 63.15 -36.69
C GLY A 25 34.41 63.04 -38.19
N LEU A 26 33.35 63.26 -38.98
CA LEU A 26 33.43 63.50 -40.42
C LEU A 26 32.28 64.43 -40.85
N LEU A 27 32.65 65.63 -41.30
CA LEU A 27 31.81 66.57 -42.05
C LEU A 27 31.96 66.29 -43.54
N ILE A 28 30.89 66.35 -44.33
CA ILE A 28 30.71 67.33 -45.43
C ILE A 28 29.20 67.43 -45.84
N PRO A 29 28.76 68.46 -46.61
CA PRO A 29 27.39 68.98 -46.51
C PRO A 29 26.59 68.97 -47.84
N ALA A 30 25.32 69.39 -47.79
CA ALA A 30 24.65 70.05 -48.93
C ALA A 30 23.46 70.92 -48.49
N CYS A 31 23.38 72.14 -49.03
CA CYS A 31 22.22 73.03 -48.89
C CYS A 31 21.19 72.75 -49.99
N SER A 32 19.88 72.96 -49.72
CA SER A 32 19.08 73.94 -50.49
C SER A 32 17.66 74.15 -49.93
N SER A 33 17.28 75.42 -49.80
CA SER A 33 15.92 76.03 -49.82
C SER A 33 14.65 75.17 -49.63
N GLY A 34 13.80 75.60 -48.68
CA GLY A 34 12.41 75.12 -48.58
C GLY A 34 11.59 75.81 -47.49
N GLY A 35 11.47 77.15 -47.52
CA GLY A 35 10.62 77.88 -46.56
C GLY A 35 9.13 77.67 -46.83
N GLY A 36 8.38 77.23 -45.82
CA GLY A 36 6.94 76.97 -45.92
C GLY A 36 6.22 77.14 -44.59
N SER A 37 5.79 78.37 -44.28
CA SER A 37 4.86 78.61 -43.17
C SER A 37 3.43 78.35 -43.64
N SER A 38 2.76 77.36 -43.06
CA SER A 38 1.30 77.29 -43.08
C SER A 38 0.75 76.54 -41.86
N SER A 39 0.15 77.31 -40.96
CA SER A 39 -0.90 76.82 -40.08
C SER A 39 -2.06 76.22 -40.90
N GLY A 40 -2.75 75.23 -40.35
CA GLY A 40 -4.09 74.82 -40.84
C GLY A 40 -4.23 73.44 -41.48
N GLY A 41 -3.16 72.66 -41.69
CA GLY A 41 -3.27 71.31 -42.25
C GLY A 41 -4.11 70.35 -41.39
N GLN A 42 -5.06 69.66 -42.03
CA GLN A 42 -5.86 68.57 -41.44
C GLN A 42 -5.00 67.32 -41.19
N MET A 43 -5.32 66.53 -40.16
CA MET A 43 -4.74 65.21 -39.94
C MET A 43 -5.53 64.16 -40.76
N PHE A 44 -4.83 63.26 -41.44
CA PHE A 44 -5.45 62.18 -42.23
C PHE A 44 -4.52 60.96 -42.29
N LEU A 45 -5.06 59.80 -42.68
CA LEU A 45 -4.27 58.58 -42.88
C LEU A 45 -3.49 58.69 -44.20
N GLU A 46 -2.16 58.57 -44.15
CA GLU A 46 -1.29 58.55 -45.34
C GLU A 46 -1.19 57.14 -45.94
N SER A 47 -1.04 56.12 -45.10
CA SER A 47 -0.92 54.70 -45.50
C SER A 47 -1.12 53.74 -44.32
N CYS A 48 -1.31 52.44 -44.60
CA CYS A 48 -1.30 51.39 -43.59
C CYS A 48 -0.69 50.08 -44.12
N SER A 49 -0.33 49.15 -43.24
CA SER A 49 0.20 47.82 -43.63
C SER A 49 -0.80 46.91 -44.35
N LEU A 50 -2.10 47.24 -44.32
CA LEU A 50 -3.17 46.53 -45.05
C LEU A 50 -3.41 47.11 -46.47
N GLY A 51 -2.49 47.91 -47.00
CA GLY A 51 -2.60 48.48 -48.36
C GLY A 51 -3.53 49.69 -48.47
N CYS A 52 -3.81 50.39 -47.36
CA CYS A 52 -4.62 51.61 -47.36
C CYS A 52 -4.01 52.72 -48.25
N GLY A 53 -4.83 53.32 -49.11
CA GLY A 53 -4.49 54.56 -49.81
C GLY A 53 -4.49 55.79 -48.89
N SER A 54 -4.03 56.93 -49.41
CA SER A 54 -4.05 58.19 -48.66
C SER A 54 -5.45 58.80 -48.60
N GLY A 55 -6.00 58.97 -47.40
CA GLY A 55 -7.28 59.63 -47.15
C GLY A 55 -7.21 61.15 -47.14
N SER A 56 -6.31 61.72 -47.96
CA SER A 56 -6.20 63.18 -48.14
C SER A 56 -7.55 63.80 -48.52
N THR A 57 -7.77 65.04 -48.11
CA THR A 57 -9.08 65.76 -48.15
C THR A 57 -10.23 65.11 -47.35
N GLY A 58 -9.95 64.12 -46.50
CA GLY A 58 -10.96 63.44 -45.69
C GLY A 58 -11.76 62.40 -46.46
N THR A 59 -11.23 61.94 -47.60
CA THR A 59 -11.80 60.83 -48.37
C THR A 59 -11.79 59.54 -47.53
N PRO A 60 -12.89 58.75 -47.52
CA PRO A 60 -12.88 57.42 -46.92
C PRO A 60 -11.89 56.51 -47.63
N VAL A 61 -11.13 55.75 -46.86
CA VAL A 61 -10.20 54.73 -47.34
C VAL A 61 -10.75 53.37 -46.96
N ASN A 62 -10.71 52.44 -47.90
CA ASN A 62 -11.02 51.04 -47.64
C ASN A 62 -9.85 50.17 -48.11
N CYS A 63 -9.63 49.02 -47.46
CA CYS A 63 -8.86 47.93 -48.05
C CYS A 63 -9.81 46.83 -48.57
N GLN A 64 -9.31 45.99 -49.48
CA GLN A 64 -9.98 44.72 -49.80
C GLN A 64 -9.85 43.76 -48.61
N THR A 65 -10.58 42.64 -48.61
CA THR A 65 -10.38 41.59 -47.60
C THR A 65 -8.91 41.16 -47.61
N VAL A 66 -8.20 41.43 -46.52
CA VAL A 66 -6.79 41.05 -46.37
C VAL A 66 -6.71 39.78 -45.55
N ASN A 67 -6.08 38.75 -46.12
CA ASN A 67 -5.72 37.53 -45.42
C ASN A 67 -4.55 37.80 -44.48
N VAL A 68 -4.70 37.44 -43.21
CA VAL A 68 -3.82 37.85 -42.11
C VAL A 68 -3.60 36.72 -41.11
N ALA A 69 -2.56 36.85 -40.29
CA ALA A 69 -2.31 35.93 -39.17
C ALA A 69 -3.10 36.36 -37.92
N GLN A 70 -3.32 35.45 -36.97
CA GLN A 70 -4.01 35.74 -35.72
C GLN A 70 -3.26 36.78 -34.85
N ASN A 71 -1.93 36.81 -34.93
CA ASN A 71 -1.06 37.80 -34.27
C ASN A 71 -0.66 38.98 -35.19
N LEU A 72 -1.49 39.32 -36.17
CA LEU A 72 -1.26 40.41 -37.13
C LEU A 72 -0.89 41.74 -36.46
N VAL A 73 0.30 42.27 -36.77
CA VAL A 73 0.66 43.65 -36.43
C VAL A 73 0.13 44.61 -37.51
N VAL A 74 -0.80 45.49 -37.13
CA VAL A 74 -1.30 46.56 -38.00
C VAL A 74 -0.52 47.85 -37.73
N SER A 75 0.08 48.44 -38.77
CA SER A 75 0.69 49.77 -38.66
C SER A 75 -0.02 50.77 -39.56
N MET A 76 -0.13 52.01 -39.08
CA MET A 76 -0.79 53.11 -39.79
C MET A 76 0.05 54.37 -39.67
N VAL A 77 0.28 55.07 -40.77
CA VAL A 77 1.04 56.32 -40.83
C VAL A 77 0.07 57.48 -41.09
N PHE A 78 0.10 58.49 -40.24
CA PHE A 78 -0.72 59.69 -40.37
C PHE A 78 0.09 60.89 -40.89
N SER A 79 -0.59 61.88 -41.45
CA SER A 79 0.05 63.11 -41.93
C SER A 79 0.62 64.02 -40.83
N LYS A 80 0.39 63.68 -39.56
CA LYS A 80 0.88 64.40 -38.37
C LYS A 80 1.30 63.44 -37.24
N PRO A 81 2.23 63.85 -36.35
CA PRO A 81 2.59 63.08 -35.17
C PRO A 81 1.37 62.81 -34.27
N VAL A 82 1.21 61.56 -33.84
CA VAL A 82 0.01 61.07 -33.14
C VAL A 82 0.12 61.29 -31.63
N ASN A 83 -1.00 61.58 -30.98
CA ASN A 83 -1.10 61.61 -29.53
C ASN A 83 -1.57 60.23 -29.01
N GLN A 84 -0.65 59.49 -28.37
CA GLN A 84 -0.91 58.13 -27.88
C GLN A 84 -2.12 58.03 -26.94
N ASN A 85 -2.39 59.07 -26.14
CA ASN A 85 -3.53 59.13 -25.22
C ASN A 85 -4.90 59.15 -25.93
N THR A 86 -4.93 59.23 -27.27
CA THR A 86 -6.14 59.15 -28.09
C THR A 86 -6.29 57.81 -28.85
N LEU A 87 -5.37 56.87 -28.63
CA LEU A 87 -5.43 55.51 -29.18
C LEU A 87 -6.11 54.59 -28.15
N ASN A 88 -7.25 54.03 -28.53
CA ASN A 88 -7.97 53.01 -27.77
C ASN A 88 -8.96 52.27 -28.69
N SER A 89 -9.64 51.26 -28.16
CA SER A 89 -10.61 50.43 -28.88
C SER A 89 -11.85 51.17 -29.42
N GLN A 90 -12.06 52.45 -29.07
CA GLN A 90 -13.13 53.28 -29.65
C GLN A 90 -12.66 54.15 -30.82
N THR A 91 -11.38 54.51 -30.88
CA THR A 91 -10.78 55.31 -31.96
C THR A 91 -10.16 54.44 -33.06
N PHE A 92 -9.68 53.25 -32.67
CA PHE A 92 -9.29 52.13 -33.53
C PHE A 92 -10.11 50.93 -33.08
N LEU A 93 -11.17 50.60 -33.82
CA LEU A 93 -12.11 49.53 -33.48
C LEU A 93 -11.81 48.33 -34.39
N LEU A 94 -11.31 47.25 -33.80
CA LEU A 94 -11.27 45.93 -34.44
C LEU A 94 -12.41 45.11 -33.83
N GLN A 95 -13.35 44.61 -34.62
CA GLN A 95 -14.50 43.84 -34.15
C GLN A 95 -14.74 42.60 -35.00
N ASN A 96 -15.19 41.50 -34.39
CA ASN A 96 -15.64 40.32 -35.13
C ASN A 96 -16.90 40.67 -35.93
N SER A 97 -16.93 40.39 -37.24
CA SER A 97 -17.99 40.83 -38.13
C SER A 97 -19.34 40.12 -37.92
N ILE A 98 -19.36 39.04 -37.13
CA ILE A 98 -20.55 38.23 -36.84
C ILE A 98 -21.02 38.47 -35.40
N SER A 99 -20.12 38.37 -34.41
CA SER A 99 -20.48 38.49 -32.99
C SER A 99 -20.42 39.92 -32.44
N GLY A 100 -19.78 40.86 -33.15
CA GLY A 100 -19.55 42.23 -32.68
C GLY A 100 -18.57 42.34 -31.49
N THR A 101 -17.93 41.24 -31.09
CA THR A 101 -16.94 41.23 -29.99
C THR A 101 -15.67 41.95 -30.42
N VAL A 102 -15.08 42.72 -29.51
CA VAL A 102 -13.86 43.53 -29.74
C VAL A 102 -12.66 42.84 -29.09
N PRO A 103 -11.70 42.30 -29.87
CA PRO A 103 -10.43 41.77 -29.36
C PRO A 103 -9.64 42.80 -28.54
N ALA A 104 -8.86 42.31 -27.58
CA ALA A 104 -7.87 43.13 -26.90
C ALA A 104 -6.73 43.48 -27.89
N VAL A 105 -6.36 44.76 -27.94
CA VAL A 105 -5.32 45.30 -28.83
C VAL A 105 -4.44 46.28 -28.04
N GLY A 106 -3.14 46.05 -28.02
CA GLY A 106 -2.13 46.99 -27.51
C GLY A 106 -1.74 48.03 -28.56
N PHE A 107 -1.50 49.26 -28.12
CA PHE A 107 -1.17 50.39 -28.99
C PHE A 107 0.15 51.07 -28.58
N SER A 108 1.09 51.16 -29.52
CA SER A 108 2.33 51.92 -29.37
C SER A 108 2.56 52.88 -30.53
N ILE A 109 3.43 53.86 -30.34
CA ILE A 109 3.94 54.74 -31.40
C ILE A 109 5.34 54.25 -31.77
N ASP A 110 5.64 54.21 -33.07
CA ASP A 110 6.97 53.85 -33.57
C ASP A 110 8.03 54.85 -33.06
N PRO A 111 9.03 54.42 -32.28
CA PRO A 111 10.04 55.31 -31.70
C PRO A 111 10.91 56.01 -32.77
N THR A 112 10.97 55.46 -33.99
CA THR A 112 11.69 56.05 -35.13
C THR A 112 10.82 56.97 -35.98
N ASN A 113 9.48 56.90 -35.84
CA ASN A 113 8.54 57.71 -36.60
C ASN A 113 7.27 58.05 -35.79
N PRO A 114 7.18 59.22 -35.14
CA PRO A 114 6.06 59.58 -34.27
C PRO A 114 4.73 59.78 -35.01
N ARG A 115 4.70 59.63 -36.34
CA ARG A 115 3.50 59.61 -37.19
C ARG A 115 2.93 58.21 -37.40
N ARG A 116 3.69 57.15 -37.08
CA ARG A 116 3.27 55.76 -37.24
C ARG A 116 2.79 55.21 -35.89
N ILE A 117 1.57 54.69 -35.88
CA ILE A 117 1.07 53.85 -34.80
C ILE A 117 1.27 52.38 -35.15
N ILE A 118 1.41 51.56 -34.11
CA ILE A 118 1.50 50.10 -34.17
C ILE A 118 0.40 49.57 -33.26
N ALA A 119 -0.50 48.76 -33.83
CA ALA A 119 -1.58 48.08 -33.13
C ALA A 119 -1.31 46.57 -33.19
N ARG A 120 -1.21 45.93 -32.03
CA ARG A 120 -0.93 44.50 -31.88
C ARG A 120 -2.09 43.84 -31.14
N PRO A 121 -2.80 42.85 -31.71
CA PRO A 121 -3.69 41.97 -30.96
C PRO A 121 -2.95 41.40 -29.75
N ALA A 122 -3.63 41.33 -28.61
CA ALA A 122 -3.04 40.75 -27.41
C ALA A 122 -2.76 39.25 -27.60
N ILE A 123 -1.64 38.81 -27.04
CA ILE A 123 -1.36 37.40 -26.79
C ILE A 123 -1.37 37.27 -25.27
N SER A 124 -2.16 36.33 -24.76
CA SER A 124 -2.21 35.94 -23.35
C SER A 124 -1.92 34.45 -23.24
N PHE A 125 -1.63 33.96 -22.04
CA PHE A 125 -1.44 32.54 -21.80
C PHE A 125 -2.52 32.04 -20.84
N ASP A 126 -2.93 30.77 -20.96
CA ASP A 126 -3.82 30.13 -20.01
C ASP A 126 -3.07 29.60 -18.77
N ASP A 127 -3.77 28.98 -17.83
CA ASP A 127 -3.18 28.44 -16.59
C ASP A 127 -2.19 27.27 -16.85
N GLN A 128 -2.15 26.75 -18.09
CA GLN A 128 -1.22 25.74 -18.59
C GLN A 128 -0.12 26.34 -19.48
N ASN A 129 -0.02 27.68 -19.54
CA ASN A 129 0.92 28.45 -20.36
C ASN A 129 0.75 28.31 -21.89
N ASN A 130 -0.38 27.80 -22.39
CA ASN A 130 -0.65 27.74 -23.83
C ASN A 130 -0.98 29.14 -24.39
N PRO A 131 -0.54 29.49 -25.61
CA PRO A 131 -0.82 30.78 -26.21
C PRO A 131 -2.29 30.91 -26.63
N ASN A 132 -2.95 31.93 -26.11
CA ASN A 132 -4.29 32.35 -26.46
C ASN A 132 -4.24 33.70 -27.19
N TYR A 133 -4.66 33.71 -28.46
CA TYR A 133 -4.59 34.86 -29.35
C TYR A 133 -5.91 35.64 -29.35
N ALA A 134 -5.85 36.96 -29.25
CA ALA A 134 -7.05 37.80 -29.25
C ALA A 134 -7.86 37.73 -30.57
N LEU A 135 -7.25 37.28 -31.68
CA LEU A 135 -7.96 36.96 -32.92
C LEU A 135 -8.05 35.44 -33.09
N ALA A 136 -9.27 34.93 -33.26
CA ALA A 136 -9.51 33.52 -33.54
C ALA A 136 -9.08 33.15 -34.99
N PRO A 137 -8.74 31.87 -35.26
CA PRO A 137 -8.54 31.37 -36.63
C PRO A 137 -9.81 31.51 -37.50
N ASP A 138 -9.62 31.54 -38.83
CA ASP A 138 -10.68 31.44 -39.85
C ASP A 138 -11.87 32.40 -39.63
N THR A 139 -11.58 33.57 -39.04
CA THR A 139 -12.58 34.52 -38.55
C THR A 139 -12.44 35.85 -39.27
N THR A 140 -13.58 36.41 -39.66
CA THR A 140 -13.64 37.74 -40.29
C THR A 140 -13.76 38.83 -39.22
N TYR A 141 -12.87 39.82 -39.28
CA TYR A 141 -12.91 41.01 -38.45
C TYR A 141 -13.04 42.27 -39.31
N GLU A 142 -13.80 43.24 -38.82
CA GLU A 142 -13.87 44.60 -39.36
C GLU A 142 -12.95 45.52 -38.54
N LEU A 143 -12.08 46.24 -39.24
CA LEU A 143 -11.21 47.27 -38.70
C LEU A 143 -11.71 48.65 -39.14
N LEU A 144 -12.17 49.43 -38.16
CA LEU A 144 -12.69 50.78 -38.36
C LEU A 144 -11.82 51.80 -37.63
N VAL A 145 -11.37 52.83 -38.34
CA VAL A 145 -10.78 54.05 -37.75
C VAL A 145 -11.64 55.24 -38.14
N ARG A 146 -12.11 56.00 -37.16
CA ARG A 146 -13.06 57.09 -37.39
C ARG A 146 -12.37 58.38 -37.84
N GLY A 147 -13.00 59.06 -38.80
CA GLY A 147 -12.63 60.38 -39.31
C GLY A 147 -13.76 61.40 -39.12
N ALA A 148 -13.39 62.65 -38.82
CA ALA A 148 -14.37 63.70 -38.52
C ALA A 148 -15.07 64.28 -39.77
N SER A 149 -14.52 64.09 -40.98
CA SER A 149 -15.03 64.73 -42.22
C SER A 149 -16.41 64.23 -42.66
N THR A 150 -16.80 63.01 -42.27
CA THR A 150 -18.05 62.34 -42.70
C THR A 150 -19.20 62.48 -41.70
N GLY A 151 -19.11 63.40 -40.73
CA GLY A 151 -20.18 63.64 -39.75
C GLY A 151 -20.34 62.54 -38.69
N GLY A 152 -19.29 61.75 -38.43
CA GLY A 152 -19.30 60.78 -37.33
C GLY A 152 -19.21 61.48 -35.96
N ASN A 153 -19.89 60.92 -34.95
CA ASN A 153 -19.61 61.29 -33.57
C ASN A 153 -18.32 60.58 -33.10
N GLY A 154 -17.44 61.33 -32.44
CA GLY A 154 -16.16 60.83 -31.91
C GLY A 154 -16.30 59.76 -30.82
N PRO A 155 -15.19 59.26 -30.26
CA PRO A 155 -13.84 59.84 -30.29
C PRO A 155 -13.07 59.61 -31.62
N PHE A 156 -11.98 60.35 -31.80
CA PHE A 156 -11.08 60.26 -32.95
C PHE A 156 -9.63 60.12 -32.49
N ILE A 157 -8.78 59.49 -33.31
CA ILE A 157 -7.33 59.59 -33.18
C ILE A 157 -6.93 61.06 -33.43
N ARG A 158 -6.08 61.63 -32.57
CA ARG A 158 -5.62 63.02 -32.67
C ARG A 158 -4.12 63.13 -32.84
N SER A 159 -3.70 64.25 -33.42
CA SER A 159 -2.30 64.67 -33.45
C SER A 159 -1.86 65.30 -32.13
N LEU A 160 -0.55 65.47 -31.94
CA LEU A 160 0.01 66.21 -30.80
C LEU A 160 -0.45 67.68 -30.76
N ASP A 161 -0.75 68.30 -31.90
CA ASP A 161 -1.38 69.64 -31.99
C ASP A 161 -2.92 69.61 -31.90
N GLY A 162 -3.51 68.49 -31.46
CA GLY A 162 -4.92 68.35 -31.12
C GLY A 162 -5.89 68.34 -32.30
N LYS A 163 -5.43 68.04 -33.52
CA LYS A 163 -6.31 67.90 -34.69
C LYS A 163 -6.87 66.49 -34.77
N ASP A 164 -8.19 66.39 -34.94
CA ASP A 164 -8.86 65.11 -35.21
C ASP A 164 -8.45 64.57 -36.59
N ASN A 165 -8.23 63.26 -36.68
CA ASN A 165 -8.17 62.53 -37.94
C ASN A 165 -9.43 62.80 -38.78
N GLN A 166 -9.24 63.08 -40.07
CA GLN A 166 -10.32 63.32 -41.02
C GLN A 166 -10.68 62.09 -41.86
N THR A 167 -9.84 61.05 -41.88
CA THR A 167 -10.05 59.86 -42.72
C THR A 167 -10.87 58.79 -42.00
N ASN A 168 -11.98 58.34 -42.58
CA ASN A 168 -12.53 57.03 -42.21
C ASN A 168 -11.68 55.94 -42.85
N LEU A 169 -11.28 54.94 -42.07
CA LEU A 169 -10.85 53.64 -42.57
C LEU A 169 -11.98 52.63 -42.31
N ASN A 170 -12.33 51.84 -43.31
CA ASN A 170 -13.06 50.59 -43.11
C ASN A 170 -12.35 49.44 -43.85
N CYS A 171 -11.98 48.41 -43.12
CA CYS A 171 -11.16 47.30 -43.60
C CYS A 171 -11.76 45.98 -43.14
N THR A 172 -11.76 44.98 -44.01
CA THR A 172 -12.10 43.60 -43.64
C THR A 172 -10.82 42.79 -43.60
N VAL A 173 -10.57 42.05 -42.53
CA VAL A 173 -9.43 41.14 -42.40
C VAL A 173 -9.91 39.74 -42.07
N PHE A 174 -9.25 38.72 -42.61
CA PHE A 174 -9.62 37.31 -42.45
C PHE A 174 -8.42 36.50 -41.97
N THR A 175 -8.57 35.79 -40.84
CA THR A 175 -7.45 35.19 -40.09
C THR A 175 -7.08 33.76 -40.53
N ASP A 176 -6.80 33.57 -41.83
CA ASP A 176 -6.47 32.26 -42.42
C ASP A 176 -4.96 31.99 -42.60
N GLN A 177 -4.07 32.93 -42.24
CA GLN A 177 -2.61 32.77 -42.39
C GLN A 177 -1.94 32.15 -41.14
N GLY A 178 -2.71 31.53 -40.23
CA GLY A 178 -2.19 30.90 -39.01
C GLY A 178 -1.54 31.91 -38.04
N ILE A 179 -0.44 31.50 -37.41
CA ILE A 179 0.41 32.38 -36.59
C ILE A 179 1.59 32.83 -37.45
N LYS A 180 1.87 34.14 -37.49
CA LYS A 180 3.06 34.67 -38.15
C LYS A 180 4.18 34.76 -37.14
N ASP A 181 5.25 34.02 -37.42
CA ASP A 181 6.54 34.13 -36.75
C ASP A 181 7.05 35.60 -36.67
N PRO A 182 7.28 36.15 -35.46
CA PRO A 182 7.89 37.46 -35.27
C PRO A 182 9.39 37.55 -35.62
N VAL A 183 10.15 36.45 -35.48
CA VAL A 183 11.60 36.37 -35.68
C VAL A 183 11.93 35.25 -36.69
N PRO A 184 11.91 35.54 -38.01
CA PRO A 184 12.04 34.54 -39.08
C PRO A 184 13.20 33.53 -38.97
N GLY A 185 12.92 32.36 -38.37
CA GLY A 185 13.88 31.25 -38.19
C GLY A 185 13.41 30.28 -37.12
N PRO A 186 14.14 29.19 -36.84
CA PRO A 186 14.00 28.47 -35.57
C PRO A 186 14.74 29.22 -34.45
N PRO A 187 14.27 29.16 -33.20
CA PRO A 187 14.83 29.95 -32.10
C PRO A 187 16.26 29.53 -31.76
N ILE A 188 17.05 30.46 -31.24
CA ILE A 188 18.42 30.22 -30.73
C ILE A 188 18.48 30.61 -29.25
N GLN A 189 19.05 29.74 -28.41
CA GLN A 189 19.29 30.03 -26.99
C GLN A 189 20.73 30.44 -26.71
N SER A 190 20.92 31.25 -25.66
CA SER A 190 22.17 31.49 -24.96
C SER A 190 21.94 31.37 -23.46
N THR A 191 22.75 30.57 -22.77
CA THR A 191 22.61 30.31 -21.32
C THR A 191 23.71 30.99 -20.52
N PHE A 192 23.35 31.58 -19.39
CA PHE A 192 24.22 32.42 -18.55
C PHE A 192 24.15 32.04 -17.07
N VAL A 193 25.26 32.27 -16.38
CA VAL A 193 25.48 32.05 -14.94
C VAL A 193 26.33 33.19 -14.35
N THR A 194 26.47 33.21 -13.03
CA THR A 194 27.34 34.12 -12.29
C THR A 194 28.58 33.36 -11.82
N VAL A 195 29.78 33.84 -12.16
CA VAL A 195 31.06 33.23 -11.71
C VAL A 195 31.76 34.07 -10.66
N ASN A 196 32.55 33.44 -9.79
CA ASN A 196 33.42 34.14 -8.85
C ASN A 196 34.66 34.70 -9.56
N ASP A 197 35.11 35.91 -9.19
CA ASP A 197 36.25 36.59 -9.83
C ASP A 197 37.63 36.19 -9.26
N GLY A 198 37.66 35.27 -8.28
CA GLY A 198 38.86 34.85 -7.56
C GLY A 198 39.44 35.89 -6.59
N MET A 199 38.81 37.08 -6.48
CA MET A 199 39.19 38.19 -5.58
C MET A 199 38.11 38.50 -4.53
N GLY A 200 37.01 37.74 -4.51
CA GLY A 200 35.89 37.90 -3.58
C GLY A 200 34.71 38.70 -4.13
N GLY A 201 34.69 38.96 -5.44
CA GLY A 201 33.54 39.49 -6.18
C GLY A 201 32.94 38.45 -7.14
N THR A 202 31.87 38.85 -7.82
CA THR A 202 31.16 38.03 -8.81
C THR A 202 31.02 38.73 -10.16
N ILE A 203 30.96 37.93 -11.22
CA ILE A 203 30.78 38.35 -12.62
C ILE A 203 29.47 37.74 -13.12
N PRO A 204 28.36 38.50 -13.14
CA PRO A 204 27.08 38.03 -13.69
C PRO A 204 27.13 37.92 -15.21
N ASP A 205 26.09 37.31 -15.79
CA ASP A 205 25.89 37.18 -17.24
C ASP A 205 27.06 36.52 -18.00
N THR A 206 27.79 35.61 -17.34
CA THR A 206 28.87 34.83 -17.95
C THR A 206 28.26 33.66 -18.73
N PRO A 207 28.68 33.39 -19.99
CA PRO A 207 28.21 32.22 -20.73
C PRO A 207 28.42 30.93 -19.95
N ALA A 208 27.37 30.13 -19.80
CA ALA A 208 27.38 29.00 -18.89
C ALA A 208 28.21 27.82 -19.42
N ASP A 209 28.11 27.49 -20.69
CA ASP A 209 28.78 26.29 -21.23
C ASP A 209 30.30 26.39 -21.14
N GLY A 210 30.92 25.44 -20.44
CA GLY A 210 32.34 25.42 -20.10
C GLY A 210 32.77 26.37 -18.98
N ALA A 211 31.85 27.04 -18.27
CA ALA A 211 32.19 27.91 -17.16
C ALA A 211 32.76 27.13 -15.95
N THR A 212 33.66 27.78 -15.22
CA THR A 212 34.29 27.28 -13.99
C THR A 212 34.13 28.31 -12.88
N GLU A 213 34.18 27.89 -11.62
CA GLU A 213 33.97 28.78 -10.45
C GLU A 213 32.60 29.47 -10.47
N VAL A 214 31.56 28.80 -11.01
CA VAL A 214 30.17 29.28 -10.94
C VAL A 214 29.72 29.37 -9.48
N ALA A 215 29.23 30.54 -9.08
CA ALA A 215 28.84 30.80 -7.69
C ALA A 215 27.68 29.88 -7.26
N LEU A 216 27.69 29.41 -6.01
CA LEU A 216 26.70 28.44 -5.50
C LEU A 216 25.31 29.05 -5.32
N ASP A 217 25.19 30.37 -5.28
CA ASP A 217 23.93 31.12 -5.32
C ASP A 217 23.54 31.56 -6.75
N SER A 218 24.28 31.14 -7.78
CA SER A 218 23.98 31.49 -9.16
C SER A 218 22.65 30.89 -9.62
N LEU A 219 21.83 31.75 -10.23
CA LEU A 219 20.73 31.33 -11.09
C LEU A 219 21.28 30.83 -12.43
N ILE A 220 20.53 29.98 -13.14
CA ILE A 220 20.82 29.62 -14.53
C ILE A 220 19.79 30.31 -15.42
N THR A 221 20.24 31.25 -16.25
CA THR A 221 19.36 32.08 -17.10
C THR A 221 19.54 31.73 -18.57
N VAL A 222 18.49 31.17 -19.18
CA VAL A 222 18.44 30.86 -20.61
C VAL A 222 17.69 31.97 -21.34
N VAL A 223 18.36 32.64 -22.27
CA VAL A 223 17.79 33.68 -23.12
C VAL A 223 17.59 33.12 -24.52
N PHE A 224 16.34 33.08 -24.98
CA PHE A 224 15.97 32.76 -26.34
C PHE A 224 15.84 34.06 -27.14
N GLU A 225 16.51 34.14 -28.28
CA GLU A 225 16.43 35.27 -29.23
C GLU A 225 15.14 35.25 -30.07
N ASP A 226 14.04 34.78 -29.48
CA ASP A 226 12.72 34.62 -30.10
C ASP A 226 11.61 34.60 -29.02
N ILE A 227 10.35 34.66 -29.46
CA ILE A 227 9.17 34.43 -28.63
C ILE A 227 8.84 32.92 -28.63
N MET A 228 9.23 32.25 -27.55
CA MET A 228 8.96 30.84 -27.30
C MET A 228 7.50 30.60 -26.93
N ASN A 229 7.04 29.36 -27.11
CA ASN A 229 5.80 28.86 -26.50
C ASN A 229 6.07 28.49 -25.02
N PRO A 230 5.56 29.24 -24.02
CA PRO A 230 5.90 29.04 -22.62
C PRO A 230 5.49 27.66 -22.07
N ALA A 231 4.46 27.02 -22.65
CA ALA A 231 4.05 25.66 -22.29
C ALA A 231 5.15 24.61 -22.54
N THR A 232 6.10 24.89 -23.43
CA THR A 232 7.29 24.03 -23.66
C THR A 232 8.43 24.33 -22.68
N LEU A 233 8.42 25.49 -22.01
CA LEU A 233 9.47 25.94 -21.10
C LEU A 233 9.14 25.57 -19.64
N SER A 234 8.13 26.21 -19.05
CA SER A 234 7.71 25.93 -17.67
C SER A 234 6.22 26.16 -17.42
N ASN A 235 5.67 25.44 -16.45
CA ASN A 235 4.31 25.63 -15.96
C ASN A 235 4.28 26.77 -14.92
N PRO A 236 3.37 27.77 -15.03
CA PRO A 236 3.41 28.96 -14.19
C PRO A 236 2.87 28.71 -12.77
N THR A 237 2.14 27.61 -12.56
CA THR A 237 1.51 27.24 -11.28
C THR A 237 2.42 26.31 -10.48
N THR A 238 2.95 25.25 -11.09
CA THR A 238 3.85 24.30 -10.42
C THR A 238 5.31 24.75 -10.43
N ARG A 239 5.67 25.70 -11.33
CA ARG A 239 7.04 26.17 -11.58
C ARG A 239 8.02 25.05 -11.96
N THR A 240 7.50 23.97 -12.53
CA THR A 240 8.27 22.84 -13.09
C THR A 240 8.43 23.01 -14.61
N ALA A 241 9.50 22.46 -15.17
CA ALA A 241 9.72 22.39 -16.62
C ALA A 241 9.24 21.04 -17.18
N THR A 242 8.71 21.04 -18.40
CA THR A 242 8.19 19.82 -19.06
C THR A 242 9.29 19.05 -19.79
N PHE A 243 10.26 19.76 -20.37
CA PHE A 243 11.29 19.20 -21.24
C PHE A 243 12.73 19.54 -20.81
N VAL A 244 12.90 20.60 -20.00
CA VAL A 244 14.20 21.01 -19.47
C VAL A 244 14.46 20.27 -18.17
N THR A 245 15.68 19.74 -18.01
CA THR A 245 16.14 19.16 -16.75
C THR A 245 17.46 19.81 -16.36
N THR A 246 17.66 20.01 -15.06
CA THR A 246 18.92 20.50 -14.49
C THR A 246 19.43 19.44 -13.55
N LYS A 247 20.57 18.86 -13.88
CA LYS A 247 21.20 17.76 -13.14
C LYS A 247 22.59 18.13 -12.66
N ILE A 248 23.11 17.36 -11.73
CA ILE A 248 24.53 17.30 -11.40
C ILE A 248 25.06 15.90 -11.70
N ASP A 249 26.28 15.89 -12.21
CA ASP A 249 27.07 14.78 -12.70
C ASP A 249 28.20 14.55 -11.69
N PRO A 250 28.07 13.53 -10.79
CA PRO A 250 28.95 13.36 -9.63
C PRO A 250 30.41 12.98 -9.92
N ASP A 251 30.69 12.26 -11.00
CA ASP A 251 32.06 11.89 -11.40
C ASP A 251 32.66 12.85 -12.45
N GLY A 252 31.88 13.80 -12.97
CA GLY A 252 32.29 14.75 -14.00
C GLY A 252 32.33 14.17 -15.43
N ASN A 253 31.91 12.92 -15.64
CA ASN A 253 31.83 12.23 -16.92
C ASN A 253 30.41 12.30 -17.54
N VAL A 254 30.02 13.49 -17.98
CA VAL A 254 28.75 13.78 -18.71
C VAL A 254 28.42 12.92 -19.95
N ALA A 255 29.30 11.99 -20.34
CA ALA A 255 29.02 10.98 -21.35
C ALA A 255 28.24 9.77 -20.79
N ASP A 256 28.25 9.54 -19.47
CA ASP A 256 27.43 8.53 -18.80
C ASP A 256 26.30 9.23 -18.01
N PRO A 257 25.04 9.21 -18.48
CA PRO A 257 23.94 9.84 -17.79
C PRO A 257 23.36 9.00 -16.63
N ALA A 258 23.95 7.84 -16.31
CA ALA A 258 23.39 6.89 -15.34
C ALA A 258 23.52 7.35 -13.88
N ASP A 259 24.56 8.12 -13.53
CA ASP A 259 24.79 8.65 -12.18
C ASP A 259 24.27 10.09 -11.99
N GLN A 260 23.78 10.73 -13.07
CA GLN A 260 23.33 12.12 -13.05
C GLN A 260 22.04 12.31 -12.23
N VAL A 261 22.16 13.02 -11.11
CA VAL A 261 21.09 13.33 -10.16
C VAL A 261 20.43 14.67 -10.47
N GLU A 262 19.12 14.79 -10.29
CA GLU A 262 18.39 16.04 -10.49
C GLU A 262 18.69 17.08 -9.38
N ILE A 263 18.80 18.36 -9.77
CA ILE A 263 18.94 19.47 -8.82
C ILE A 263 17.55 20.04 -8.55
N ALA A 264 17.06 19.90 -7.32
CA ALA A 264 15.78 20.46 -6.91
C ALA A 264 15.77 22.00 -7.07
N GLY A 265 14.72 22.54 -7.69
CA GLY A 265 14.58 23.96 -7.98
C GLY A 265 13.29 24.28 -8.73
N PHE A 266 13.16 25.51 -9.20
CA PHE A 266 11.98 26.00 -9.92
C PHE A 266 12.34 26.84 -11.16
N TYR A 267 11.48 26.79 -12.17
CA TYR A 267 11.66 27.41 -13.48
C TYR A 267 10.62 28.52 -13.72
N ASP A 268 11.10 29.76 -13.82
CA ASP A 268 10.29 30.92 -14.20
C ASP A 268 10.51 31.30 -15.66
N THR A 269 9.45 31.68 -16.36
CA THR A 269 9.50 32.10 -17.78
C THR A 269 8.90 33.49 -17.95
N VAL A 270 9.62 34.39 -18.63
CA VAL A 270 9.19 35.76 -18.97
C VAL A 270 9.30 35.99 -20.46
N VAL A 271 8.21 36.42 -21.09
CA VAL A 271 8.14 36.73 -22.52
C VAL A 271 8.20 38.25 -22.74
N ASP A 272 9.19 38.72 -23.51
CA ASP A 272 9.39 40.12 -23.85
C ASP A 272 9.01 40.38 -25.32
N PHE A 273 7.78 40.83 -25.53
CA PHE A 273 7.23 41.18 -26.85
C PHE A 273 7.77 42.48 -27.45
N ASP A 274 8.50 43.31 -26.69
CA ASP A 274 9.10 44.56 -27.18
C ASP A 274 10.50 44.31 -27.75
N ASN A 275 11.30 43.46 -27.08
CA ASN A 275 12.62 43.03 -27.56
C ASN A 275 12.59 41.76 -28.41
N LEU A 276 11.44 41.10 -28.54
CA LEU A 276 11.25 39.83 -29.27
C LEU A 276 12.09 38.66 -28.70
N ARG A 277 12.06 38.50 -27.37
CA ARG A 277 12.87 37.51 -26.63
C ARG A 277 12.06 36.79 -25.57
N THR A 278 12.55 35.63 -25.14
CA THR A 278 12.03 34.90 -23.99
C THR A 278 13.16 34.58 -23.04
N VAL A 279 12.95 34.77 -21.74
CA VAL A 279 13.92 34.46 -20.70
C VAL A 279 13.33 33.40 -19.80
N MET A 280 14.04 32.29 -19.64
CA MET A 280 13.73 31.23 -18.66
C MET A 280 14.84 31.24 -17.60
N THR A 281 14.46 31.19 -16.32
CA THR A 281 15.40 31.19 -15.20
C THR A 281 15.12 29.99 -14.31
N PHE A 282 16.14 29.14 -14.13
CA PHE A 282 16.14 28.11 -13.10
C PHE A 282 16.75 28.66 -11.81
N THR A 283 16.02 28.51 -10.71
CA THR A 283 16.47 28.83 -9.36
C THR A 283 16.57 27.54 -8.54
N PRO A 284 17.77 27.11 -8.12
CA PRO A 284 17.94 25.94 -7.27
C PRO A 284 17.39 26.21 -5.86
N ALA A 285 16.78 25.19 -5.23
CA ALA A 285 16.09 25.33 -3.96
C ALA A 285 17.03 25.58 -2.76
N ALA A 286 18.25 25.02 -2.80
CA ALA A 286 19.27 25.14 -1.75
C ALA A 286 20.56 25.85 -2.21
N GLY A 287 20.57 26.41 -3.42
CA GLY A 287 21.78 26.75 -4.16
C GLY A 287 22.23 25.60 -5.09
N LEU A 288 23.14 25.91 -6.02
CA LEU A 288 23.81 24.89 -6.82
C LEU A 288 24.76 24.07 -5.93
N PRO A 289 24.95 22.76 -6.17
CA PRO A 289 25.87 21.97 -5.37
C PRO A 289 27.34 22.33 -5.64
N SER A 290 28.22 21.99 -4.69
CA SER A 290 29.66 22.18 -4.87
C SER A 290 30.26 21.25 -5.93
N ALA A 291 31.28 21.73 -6.64
CA ALA A 291 32.10 20.96 -7.58
C ALA A 291 32.85 19.76 -6.94
N GLY A 292 32.80 19.62 -5.61
CA GLY A 292 33.44 18.54 -4.88
C GLY A 292 34.93 18.76 -4.67
N THR A 293 35.60 17.76 -4.11
CA THR A 293 36.99 17.85 -3.64
C THR A 293 38.04 17.25 -4.59
N ASP A 294 37.63 16.57 -5.67
CA ASP A 294 38.54 16.11 -6.73
C ASP A 294 38.74 17.21 -7.80
N PRO A 295 39.94 17.83 -7.89
CA PRO A 295 40.21 18.85 -8.90
C PRO A 295 40.49 18.27 -10.29
N LEU A 296 40.65 16.95 -10.44
CA LEU A 296 40.87 16.29 -11.73
C LEU A 296 39.53 15.95 -12.41
N ASN A 297 38.55 15.51 -11.62
CA ASN A 297 37.20 15.17 -12.08
C ASN A 297 36.15 15.92 -11.23
N PRO A 298 36.07 17.26 -11.36
CA PRO A 298 35.11 18.03 -10.59
C PRO A 298 33.69 17.73 -11.08
N ARG A 299 32.74 17.71 -10.13
CA ARG A 299 31.31 17.55 -10.42
C ARG A 299 30.84 18.64 -11.38
N LYS A 300 29.91 18.30 -12.28
CA LYS A 300 29.39 19.23 -13.30
C LYS A 300 27.89 19.39 -13.19
N VAL A 301 27.41 20.61 -13.30
CA VAL A 301 25.99 20.88 -13.53
C VAL A 301 25.72 20.73 -15.02
N VAL A 302 24.66 19.99 -15.35
CA VAL A 302 24.23 19.66 -16.71
C VAL A 302 22.78 20.13 -16.86
N MET A 303 22.56 21.20 -17.65
CA MET A 303 21.21 21.63 -18.05
C MET A 303 20.92 21.14 -19.47
N ARG A 304 19.94 20.26 -19.63
CA ARG A 304 19.54 19.69 -20.92
C ARG A 304 18.46 20.53 -21.57
N LEU A 305 18.76 21.10 -22.75
CA LEU A 305 17.84 21.90 -23.56
C LEU A 305 17.50 21.13 -24.86
N PRO A 306 16.39 20.37 -24.92
CA PRO A 306 16.08 19.52 -26.06
C PRO A 306 15.50 20.29 -27.25
N ALA A 307 15.48 19.64 -28.42
CA ALA A 307 14.84 20.18 -29.62
C ALA A 307 13.31 20.36 -29.50
N ALA A 308 12.67 19.78 -28.47
CA ALA A 308 11.24 19.90 -28.20
C ALA A 308 10.82 21.25 -27.59
N LEU A 309 11.76 22.17 -27.35
CA LEU A 309 11.46 23.56 -27.02
C LEU A 309 11.10 24.29 -28.32
N GLU A 310 9.91 24.87 -28.37
CA GLU A 310 9.33 25.42 -29.62
C GLU A 310 9.02 26.92 -29.53
N ASP A 311 9.13 27.61 -30.67
CA ASP A 311 8.61 28.97 -30.84
C ASP A 311 7.07 29.02 -30.86
N LEU A 312 6.48 30.23 -30.89
CA LEU A 312 5.02 30.40 -31.05
C LEU A 312 4.42 29.85 -32.37
N THR A 313 5.24 29.35 -33.29
CA THR A 313 4.81 28.73 -34.56
C THR A 313 5.12 27.23 -34.65
N GLY A 314 5.62 26.61 -33.57
CA GLY A 314 5.96 25.19 -33.52
C GLY A 314 7.30 24.84 -34.18
N LYS A 315 8.26 25.76 -34.27
CA LYS A 315 9.62 25.44 -34.74
C LYS A 315 10.52 25.03 -33.58
N PRO A 316 11.27 23.92 -33.73
CA PRO A 316 12.18 23.44 -32.69
C PRO A 316 13.42 24.34 -32.54
N LEU A 317 13.99 24.35 -31.34
CA LEU A 317 15.27 24.97 -31.02
C LEU A 317 16.37 24.62 -32.03
N ALA A 318 17.08 25.64 -32.53
CA ALA A 318 18.14 25.49 -33.54
C ALA A 318 19.47 24.97 -32.98
N ASN A 319 19.76 25.25 -31.71
CA ASN A 319 20.95 24.80 -30.98
C ASN A 319 20.59 24.03 -29.68
N PRO A 320 19.91 22.86 -29.81
CA PRO A 320 19.63 21.99 -28.68
C PRO A 320 20.91 21.29 -28.23
N GLY A 321 20.97 20.93 -26.95
CA GLY A 321 22.13 20.27 -26.36
C GLY A 321 22.14 20.38 -24.84
N ASP A 322 23.19 19.82 -24.25
CA ASP A 322 23.47 19.91 -22.83
C ASP A 322 24.44 21.08 -22.59
N ILE A 323 24.09 21.95 -21.65
CA ILE A 323 24.93 23.05 -21.16
C ILE A 323 25.64 22.56 -19.90
N VAL A 324 26.98 22.54 -19.93
CA VAL A 324 27.78 21.87 -18.89
C VAL A 324 28.74 22.85 -18.22
N PHE A 325 28.74 22.92 -16.90
CA PHE A 325 29.63 23.82 -16.15
C PHE A 325 30.01 23.31 -14.76
N THR A 326 31.05 23.91 -14.18
CA THR A 326 31.60 23.57 -12.87
C THR A 326 31.44 24.74 -11.90
N THR A 327 30.85 24.47 -10.73
CA THR A 327 30.65 25.44 -9.65
C THR A 327 31.95 25.71 -8.87
N SER A 328 31.92 26.66 -7.94
CA SER A 328 33.02 26.87 -7.00
C SER A 328 33.09 25.75 -5.96
N THR A 329 34.31 25.41 -5.53
CA THR A 329 34.52 24.43 -4.46
C THR A 329 34.13 25.02 -3.10
N GLN A 330 33.25 24.35 -2.36
CA GLN A 330 32.94 24.66 -0.97
C GLN A 330 33.31 23.44 -0.12
N LEU A 331 34.33 23.62 0.72
CA LEU A 331 34.70 22.68 1.76
C LEU A 331 33.91 23.03 3.02
N LEU A 332 32.98 22.16 3.42
CA LEU A 332 32.40 22.19 4.75
C LEU A 332 33.35 21.49 5.73
N PRO A 333 33.40 21.88 7.02
CA PRO A 333 34.16 21.14 8.02
C PRO A 333 33.52 19.76 8.29
N PRO A 334 34.29 18.77 8.79
CA PRO A 334 33.72 17.55 9.35
C PRO A 334 32.70 17.86 10.45
N VAL A 335 31.62 17.08 10.49
CA VAL A 335 30.51 17.20 11.45
C VAL A 335 30.36 15.88 12.19
N VAL A 336 30.03 15.96 13.48
CA VAL A 336 29.62 14.80 14.27
C VAL A 336 28.11 14.77 14.32
N LEU A 337 27.50 13.64 13.93
CA LEU A 337 26.06 13.40 14.00
C LEU A 337 25.71 12.46 15.17
N PRO A 338 24.58 12.69 15.87
CA PRO A 338 23.78 13.91 15.87
C PRO A 338 24.57 15.16 16.32
N GLU A 339 24.03 16.33 15.96
CA GLU A 339 24.59 17.63 16.35
C GLU A 339 24.69 17.77 17.88
N ALA A 340 25.59 18.65 18.35
CA ALA A 340 26.13 18.69 19.72
C ALA A 340 27.07 17.53 20.13
N GLY A 341 27.53 16.73 19.16
CA GLY A 341 28.67 15.82 19.34
C GLY A 341 28.29 14.42 19.82
N GLY A 342 27.24 13.85 19.23
CA GLY A 342 26.74 12.50 19.52
C GLY A 342 25.47 12.48 20.37
N GLU A 343 24.66 11.44 20.16
CA GLU A 343 23.37 11.23 20.80
C GLU A 343 23.55 10.99 22.29
N LYS A 344 23.05 11.90 23.15
CA LYS A 344 23.14 11.76 24.60
C LYS A 344 21.89 11.12 25.22
N PHE A 345 20.83 10.90 24.43
CA PHE A 345 19.54 10.36 24.83
C PHE A 345 18.92 11.14 26.00
N LEU A 346 19.11 12.46 26.04
CA LEU A 346 18.58 13.31 27.13
C LEU A 346 17.06 13.50 27.03
N ASP A 347 16.58 13.62 25.81
CA ASP A 347 15.19 13.73 25.37
C ASP A 347 14.86 12.63 24.34
N THR A 348 13.74 12.77 23.63
CA THR A 348 13.26 11.83 22.61
C THR A 348 13.17 12.48 21.22
N ASP A 349 13.77 13.65 20.99
CA ASP A 349 13.54 14.44 19.78
C ASP A 349 14.17 13.80 18.53
N ASN A 350 15.19 12.96 18.71
CA ASN A 350 15.82 12.13 17.68
C ASN A 350 15.40 10.64 17.74
N GLN A 351 14.42 10.28 18.56
CA GLN A 351 13.88 8.91 18.55
C GLN A 351 12.79 8.80 17.49
N ASP A 352 12.87 7.83 16.57
CA ASP A 352 11.69 7.43 15.80
C ASP A 352 10.75 6.66 16.75
N PRO A 353 9.59 7.22 17.13
CA PRO A 353 8.75 6.59 18.13
C PRO A 353 8.04 5.35 17.61
N ASP A 354 7.68 5.34 16.32
CA ASP A 354 6.78 4.38 15.70
C ASP A 354 7.52 3.10 15.30
N GLU A 355 8.83 3.19 15.12
CA GLU A 355 9.77 2.09 14.92
C GLU A 355 10.64 1.77 16.16
N SER A 356 10.35 2.27 17.37
CA SER A 356 11.19 2.01 18.56
C SER A 356 10.49 1.32 19.73
N GLY A 357 11.15 0.31 20.31
CA GLY A 357 10.72 -0.42 21.51
C GLY A 357 11.73 -0.49 22.66
N ALA A 358 12.98 -0.04 22.44
CA ALA A 358 13.95 0.15 23.51
C ALA A 358 13.69 1.46 24.28
N ASN A 359 14.16 1.52 25.53
CA ASN A 359 13.90 2.63 26.43
C ASN A 359 14.89 3.77 26.17
N TRP A 360 14.44 4.79 25.44
CA TRP A 360 15.16 6.01 25.06
C TRP A 360 14.82 7.16 26.02
N GLY A 361 15.82 7.92 26.47
CA GLY A 361 15.63 9.15 27.26
C GLY A 361 16.38 9.14 28.60
N ALA A 362 16.31 10.25 29.33
CA ALA A 362 16.94 10.42 30.65
C ALA A 362 18.48 10.20 30.67
N GLY A 363 19.15 10.50 29.55
CA GLY A 363 20.60 10.45 29.38
C GLY A 363 21.17 9.11 28.91
N ARG A 364 20.31 8.16 28.52
CA ARG A 364 20.71 6.81 28.12
C ARG A 364 19.74 6.13 27.16
N LEU A 365 20.24 5.16 26.41
CA LEU A 365 19.44 4.15 25.73
C LEU A 365 19.61 2.81 26.46
N THR A 366 18.51 2.15 26.78
CA THR A 366 18.50 0.90 27.57
C THR A 366 17.52 -0.14 27.02
N TYR A 367 17.71 -1.40 27.43
CA TYR A 367 16.86 -2.54 27.06
C TYR A 367 15.36 -2.23 27.22
N GLY A 368 14.57 -2.58 26.20
CA GLY A 368 13.10 -2.48 26.20
C GLY A 368 12.40 -3.71 26.76
N LEU A 369 11.17 -3.95 26.33
CA LEU A 369 10.44 -5.20 26.59
C LEU A 369 10.09 -5.90 25.26
N GLY A 370 11.00 -6.76 24.79
CA GLY A 370 10.79 -7.49 23.54
C GLY A 370 10.56 -6.59 22.32
N GLY A 371 9.72 -7.07 21.40
CA GLY A 371 9.40 -6.40 20.13
C GLY A 371 10.14 -6.97 18.93
N GLY A 372 11.28 -7.64 19.12
CA GLY A 372 12.09 -8.15 18.02
C GLY A 372 13.22 -7.20 17.62
N ALA A 373 13.92 -7.54 16.54
CA ALA A 373 15.01 -6.76 15.98
C ALA A 373 14.54 -5.72 14.93
N GLY A 374 13.33 -5.87 14.40
CA GLY A 374 12.84 -5.10 13.24
C GLY A 374 13.33 -5.63 11.90
N ARG A 375 13.63 -6.94 11.87
CA ARG A 375 14.39 -7.68 10.85
C ARG A 375 13.72 -7.77 9.46
N LEU A 376 12.41 -7.65 9.42
CA LEU A 376 11.60 -7.68 8.20
C LEU A 376 11.17 -6.27 7.77
N GLY A 377 11.75 -5.22 8.36
CA GLY A 377 11.36 -3.84 8.05
C GLY A 377 9.93 -3.51 8.43
N GLU A 378 9.39 -2.44 7.85
CA GLU A 378 7.99 -2.05 8.04
C GLU A 378 7.06 -2.87 7.13
N LEU A 379 5.90 -3.28 7.66
CA LEU A 379 4.77 -3.75 6.87
C LEU A 379 3.55 -2.84 7.07
N VAL A 380 3.14 -2.14 6.01
CA VAL A 380 1.87 -1.38 5.95
C VAL A 380 0.91 -2.06 4.98
N VAL A 381 -0.15 -2.68 5.49
CA VAL A 381 -1.23 -3.22 4.66
C VAL A 381 -2.24 -2.09 4.42
N ARG A 382 -2.20 -1.49 3.22
CA ARG A 382 -3.01 -0.31 2.88
C ARG A 382 -4.49 -0.64 2.67
N SER A 383 -5.36 0.35 2.85
CA SER A 383 -6.83 0.24 2.70
C SER A 383 -7.21 -0.41 1.36
N GLY A 384 -8.07 -1.44 1.42
CA GLY A 384 -8.49 -2.23 0.26
C GLY A 384 -7.51 -3.33 -0.18
N GLN A 385 -6.32 -3.44 0.43
CA GLN A 385 -5.38 -4.53 0.17
C GLN A 385 -5.69 -5.77 1.01
N THR A 386 -5.29 -6.94 0.49
CA THR A 386 -5.17 -8.17 1.25
C THR A 386 -3.76 -8.72 1.07
N VAL A 387 -3.05 -8.93 2.17
CA VAL A 387 -1.72 -9.58 2.21
C VAL A 387 -1.87 -10.92 2.92
N VAL A 388 -1.23 -11.96 2.39
CA VAL A 388 -1.20 -13.31 2.97
C VAL A 388 0.24 -13.64 3.31
N LEU A 389 0.52 -14.08 4.54
CA LEU A 389 1.83 -14.57 4.97
C LEU A 389 1.73 -16.04 5.37
N ASN A 390 2.60 -16.86 4.78
CA ASN A 390 2.65 -18.29 5.06
C ASN A 390 3.55 -18.59 6.26
N THR A 391 3.03 -19.30 7.27
CA THR A 391 3.78 -19.59 8.51
C THR A 391 4.76 -20.74 8.36
N ASP A 392 4.63 -21.58 7.33
CA ASP A 392 5.52 -22.72 7.06
C ASP A 392 6.73 -22.33 6.19
N SER A 393 6.56 -21.40 5.25
CA SER A 393 7.63 -20.83 4.44
C SER A 393 7.18 -19.52 3.77
N GLN A 394 7.74 -18.40 4.19
CA GLN A 394 7.53 -17.08 3.57
C GLN A 394 8.85 -16.39 3.29
N ASP A 395 9.10 -16.07 2.03
CA ASP A 395 10.25 -15.26 1.61
C ASP A 395 9.94 -13.76 1.71
N PHE A 396 10.96 -12.98 2.04
CA PHE A 396 10.98 -11.52 2.01
C PHE A 396 12.21 -11.04 1.24
N PRO A 397 12.12 -10.03 0.35
CA PRO A 397 10.96 -9.17 0.12
C PRO A 397 9.74 -9.84 -0.53
N LEU A 398 8.55 -9.31 -0.22
CA LEU A 398 7.30 -9.77 -0.81
C LEU A 398 7.26 -9.36 -2.28
N ALA A 399 7.04 -10.33 -3.17
CA ALA A 399 7.22 -10.18 -4.62
C ALA A 399 6.32 -9.16 -5.35
N SER A 400 5.56 -8.32 -4.64
CA SER A 400 4.64 -7.34 -5.24
C SER A 400 4.42 -6.02 -4.47
N GLN A 401 5.07 -5.76 -3.33
CA GLN A 401 5.12 -4.43 -2.67
C GLN A 401 5.94 -4.42 -1.36
N TYR A 402 6.40 -3.22 -0.97
CA TYR A 402 7.10 -2.85 0.28
C TYR A 402 8.59 -3.26 0.34
N ASP A 403 9.47 -2.31 0.03
CA ASP A 403 10.93 -2.51 -0.13
C ASP A 403 11.76 -2.00 1.06
N SER A 404 11.13 -1.78 2.22
CA SER A 404 11.76 -1.27 3.45
C SER A 404 12.51 -2.34 4.26
N LEU A 405 13.09 -3.34 3.60
CA LEU A 405 13.17 -4.71 4.13
C LEU A 405 14.60 -5.23 4.36
N LEU A 406 15.01 -5.42 5.62
CA LEU A 406 16.43 -5.64 5.94
C LEU A 406 16.72 -6.47 7.20
N THR A 407 17.39 -7.62 7.01
CA THR A 407 18.38 -8.12 7.98
C THR A 407 19.78 -8.07 7.41
N ASN A 408 20.70 -7.56 8.23
CA ASN A 408 22.02 -8.16 8.36
C ASN A 408 21.87 -9.65 8.72
N GLU A 409 22.32 -10.55 7.85
CA GLU A 409 23.54 -11.33 8.10
C GLU A 409 24.20 -11.68 6.76
N SER A 410 25.51 -11.48 6.67
CA SER A 410 26.35 -11.59 5.46
C SER A 410 26.17 -10.52 4.37
N ILE A 411 26.93 -9.42 4.51
CA ILE A 411 27.81 -9.04 3.38
C ILE A 411 28.86 -10.15 3.28
N GLY A 412 28.54 -11.20 2.53
CA GLY A 412 29.52 -12.20 2.15
C GLY A 412 30.44 -11.63 1.07
N ASN A 413 31.76 -11.72 1.26
CA ASN A 413 32.76 -11.33 0.27
C ASN A 413 32.37 -11.75 -1.16
N GLY A 414 32.06 -10.80 -2.05
CA GLY A 414 31.88 -11.09 -3.48
C GLY A 414 31.00 -10.11 -4.25
N ASP A 415 29.68 -10.33 -4.18
CA ASP A 415 28.78 -10.06 -5.33
C ASP A 415 27.53 -9.21 -4.99
N TYR A 416 27.54 -8.42 -3.90
CA TYR A 416 26.45 -7.45 -3.62
C TYR A 416 26.57 -6.22 -4.54
N VAL A 417 25.47 -5.80 -5.16
CA VAL A 417 25.40 -4.61 -6.02
C VAL A 417 24.19 -3.77 -5.62
N ALA A 418 24.43 -2.55 -5.13
CA ALA A 418 23.39 -1.63 -4.65
C ALA A 418 22.31 -1.32 -5.72
N THR A 419 22.66 -1.40 -7.01
CA THR A 419 21.74 -1.15 -8.14
C THR A 419 21.06 -2.40 -8.70
N ASP A 420 21.33 -3.60 -8.16
CA ASP A 420 20.68 -4.86 -8.56
C ASP A 420 19.98 -5.54 -7.37
N PRO A 421 18.66 -5.33 -7.21
CA PRO A 421 17.85 -6.02 -6.19
C PRO A 421 17.91 -7.55 -6.26
N GLY A 422 18.31 -8.14 -7.38
CA GLY A 422 18.56 -9.59 -7.51
C GLY A 422 19.79 -10.08 -6.72
N THR A 423 20.64 -9.18 -6.24
CA THR A 423 21.78 -9.48 -5.35
C THR A 423 21.49 -9.26 -3.87
N TRP A 424 20.30 -8.75 -3.52
CA TRP A 424 19.95 -8.41 -2.14
C TRP A 424 19.58 -9.68 -1.33
N PRO A 425 19.92 -9.74 -0.03
CA PRO A 425 19.67 -10.92 0.79
C PRO A 425 18.17 -11.18 0.98
N THR A 426 17.74 -12.40 0.66
CA THR A 426 16.35 -12.88 0.88
C THR A 426 16.23 -13.54 2.26
N ILE A 427 15.17 -13.23 3.00
CA ILE A 427 14.90 -13.81 4.33
C ILE A 427 13.72 -14.79 4.21
N THR A 428 13.95 -16.08 4.48
CA THR A 428 12.87 -17.08 4.54
C THR A 428 12.45 -17.33 6.00
N VAL A 429 11.20 -17.00 6.35
CA VAL A 429 10.57 -17.36 7.62
C VAL A 429 9.91 -18.73 7.50
N THR A 430 10.42 -19.73 8.24
CA THR A 430 9.93 -21.13 8.19
C THR A 430 9.30 -21.64 9.49
N ASN A 431 9.10 -20.75 10.47
CA ASN A 431 8.67 -21.08 11.84
C ASN A 431 7.50 -20.21 12.33
N GLY A 432 6.81 -19.54 11.41
CA GLY A 432 5.72 -18.61 11.69
C GLY A 432 6.11 -17.36 12.48
N SER A 433 7.40 -17.02 12.57
CA SER A 433 7.90 -15.89 13.37
C SER A 433 8.32 -14.72 12.48
N PHE A 434 7.46 -13.71 12.38
CA PHE A 434 7.69 -12.49 11.62
C PHE A 434 8.13 -11.37 12.55
N ASP A 435 9.23 -10.68 12.24
CA ASP A 435 9.87 -9.68 13.11
C ASP A 435 10.00 -8.36 12.35
N PHE A 436 8.98 -7.51 12.43
CA PHE A 436 8.87 -6.23 11.72
C PHE A 436 9.39 -5.07 12.57
N SER A 437 9.86 -4.00 11.94
CA SER A 437 10.17 -2.76 12.67
C SER A 437 8.90 -2.05 13.13
N ARG A 438 7.84 -2.13 12.30
CA ARG A 438 6.50 -1.62 12.55
C ARG A 438 5.49 -2.43 11.74
N LEU A 439 4.30 -2.65 12.29
CA LEU A 439 3.18 -3.26 11.56
C LEU A 439 1.94 -2.37 11.65
N VAL A 440 1.42 -1.97 10.49
CA VAL A 440 0.15 -1.25 10.36
C VAL A 440 -0.78 -1.98 9.40
N ILE A 441 -1.99 -2.30 9.85
CA ILE A 441 -3.08 -2.79 9.00
C ILE A 441 -4.13 -1.69 8.97
N GLU A 442 -4.24 -0.97 7.85
CA GLU A 442 -5.17 0.16 7.74
C GLU A 442 -6.65 -0.27 7.80
N ALA A 443 -7.56 0.68 8.07
CA ALA A 443 -8.99 0.41 7.98
C ALA A 443 -9.37 -0.07 6.57
N ASN A 444 -10.22 -1.10 6.50
CA ASN A 444 -10.56 -1.84 5.26
C ASN A 444 -9.41 -2.62 4.60
N ALA A 445 -8.26 -2.78 5.27
CA ALA A 445 -7.20 -3.70 4.85
C ALA A 445 -7.34 -5.07 5.55
N THR A 446 -6.75 -6.13 4.97
CA THR A 446 -6.71 -7.47 5.60
C THR A 446 -5.31 -8.07 5.55
N LEU A 447 -4.78 -8.51 6.70
CA LEU A 447 -3.64 -9.41 6.79
C LEU A 447 -4.14 -10.82 7.11
N VAL A 448 -3.74 -11.82 6.32
CA VAL A 448 -4.07 -13.23 6.55
C VAL A 448 -2.80 -13.98 6.94
N LEU A 449 -2.86 -14.79 7.99
CA LEU A 449 -1.82 -15.77 8.31
C LEU A 449 -2.35 -17.19 8.05
N GLU A 450 -1.57 -18.03 7.40
CA GLU A 450 -1.95 -19.43 7.11
C GLU A 450 -0.75 -20.38 7.18
N GLY A 451 -0.96 -21.65 7.54
CA GLY A 451 0.09 -22.68 7.60
C GLY A 451 -0.02 -23.59 8.83
N SER A 452 0.92 -24.52 8.96
CA SER A 452 1.01 -25.47 10.09
C SER A 452 1.70 -24.89 11.33
N GLN A 453 2.55 -23.87 11.18
CA GLN A 453 3.18 -23.17 12.32
C GLN A 453 2.25 -22.10 12.94
N PRO A 454 2.37 -21.81 14.25
CA PRO A 454 1.59 -20.74 14.88
C PRO A 454 2.05 -19.38 14.36
N GLY A 455 1.10 -18.50 14.04
CA GLY A 455 1.39 -17.14 13.57
C GLY A 455 1.90 -16.28 14.72
N ARG A 456 3.14 -15.81 14.64
CA ARG A 456 3.76 -14.96 15.65
C ARG A 456 4.33 -13.73 14.96
N VAL A 457 3.84 -12.57 15.36
CA VAL A 457 4.26 -11.26 14.85
C VAL A 457 4.91 -10.50 15.98
N PHE A 458 6.12 -10.05 15.73
CA PHE A 458 6.91 -9.17 16.57
C PHE A 458 7.01 -7.82 15.84
N SER A 459 6.76 -6.74 16.56
CA SER A 459 6.92 -5.36 16.09
C SER A 459 7.88 -4.64 17.05
N ARG A 460 8.99 -4.11 16.52
CA ARG A 460 9.95 -3.34 17.30
C ARG A 460 9.28 -2.12 17.93
N GLY A 461 8.67 -1.28 17.09
CA GLY A 461 7.80 -0.19 17.50
C GLY A 461 6.33 -0.62 17.53
N SER A 462 5.43 0.21 17.00
CA SER A 462 3.98 0.02 17.18
C SER A 462 3.40 -1.13 16.34
N LEU A 463 2.44 -1.87 16.91
CA LEU A 463 1.61 -2.86 16.21
C LEU A 463 0.18 -2.35 16.17
N VAL A 464 -0.30 -1.97 14.98
CA VAL A 464 -1.59 -1.30 14.77
C VAL A 464 -2.51 -2.13 13.87
N VAL A 465 -3.62 -2.60 14.41
CA VAL A 465 -4.68 -3.31 13.67
C VAL A 465 -5.90 -2.41 13.56
N GLY A 466 -5.99 -1.63 12.48
CA GLY A 466 -7.16 -0.84 12.09
C GLY A 466 -8.14 -1.60 11.18
N GLY A 467 -7.62 -2.53 10.36
CA GLY A 467 -8.38 -3.43 9.50
C GLY A 467 -8.66 -4.80 10.13
N VAL A 468 -8.44 -5.88 9.39
CA VAL A 468 -8.62 -7.26 9.87
C VAL A 468 -7.28 -8.00 9.86
N LEU A 469 -6.93 -8.63 10.98
CA LEU A 469 -5.91 -9.69 11.04
C LEU A 469 -6.64 -11.03 11.14
N ASN A 470 -6.56 -11.85 10.09
CA ASN A 470 -7.34 -13.07 9.92
C ASN A 470 -6.45 -14.32 10.07
N CYS A 471 -6.73 -15.08 11.11
CA CYS A 471 -6.18 -16.40 11.41
C CYS A 471 -7.32 -17.45 11.53
N ALA A 472 -8.51 -17.16 11.03
CA ALA A 472 -9.71 -17.98 11.24
C ALA A 472 -9.66 -19.32 10.50
N GLY A 473 -10.27 -20.34 11.10
CA GLY A 473 -10.52 -21.63 10.47
C GLY A 473 -11.53 -21.47 9.32
N LYS A 474 -11.38 -22.27 8.27
CA LYS A 474 -12.27 -22.20 7.10
C LYS A 474 -13.52 -23.03 7.32
N THR A 475 -14.67 -22.48 6.93
CA THR A 475 -15.91 -23.22 6.69
C THR A 475 -15.76 -24.04 5.40
N PRO A 476 -16.03 -25.35 5.37
CA PRO A 476 -16.04 -26.13 4.14
C PRO A 476 -17.22 -25.72 3.26
N VAL A 477 -17.09 -25.95 1.95
CA VAL A 477 -18.15 -25.66 0.99
C VAL A 477 -19.41 -26.48 1.35
N PRO A 478 -20.61 -25.87 1.32
CA PRO A 478 -21.87 -26.61 1.48
C PRO A 478 -21.97 -27.79 0.51
N HIS A 479 -22.36 -28.96 1.00
CA HIS A 479 -22.22 -30.22 0.26
C HIS A 479 -23.42 -30.53 -0.63
N ILE A 480 -23.15 -30.86 -1.90
CA ILE A 480 -24.12 -31.45 -2.83
C ILE A 480 -24.00 -32.96 -2.72
N SER A 481 -25.08 -33.65 -2.39
CA SER A 481 -25.15 -35.11 -2.46
C SER A 481 -26.23 -35.54 -3.47
N ASN A 482 -26.04 -35.24 -4.76
CA ASN A 482 -27.00 -35.52 -5.84
C ASN A 482 -26.97 -36.98 -6.36
N THR A 483 -28.04 -37.73 -6.14
CA THR A 483 -28.09 -39.20 -6.40
C THR A 483 -28.71 -39.60 -7.75
N TRP A 484 -28.89 -38.67 -8.69
CA TRP A 484 -29.74 -38.91 -9.88
C TRP A 484 -29.04 -38.66 -11.21
N ARG A 485 -28.90 -39.71 -12.03
CA ARG A 485 -28.59 -39.62 -13.47
C ARG A 485 -29.88 -39.69 -14.27
N LEU A 486 -30.12 -38.72 -15.14
CA LEU A 486 -31.19 -38.84 -16.14
C LEU A 486 -30.74 -39.81 -17.24
N TRP A 487 -31.39 -40.97 -17.32
CA TRP A 487 -31.29 -41.85 -18.48
C TRP A 487 -32.34 -41.41 -19.51
N ASP A 488 -31.91 -40.69 -20.55
CA ASP A 488 -32.72 -40.51 -21.77
C ASP A 488 -32.99 -41.90 -22.38
N SER A 489 -34.25 -42.33 -22.33
CA SER A 489 -34.67 -43.67 -22.74
C SER A 489 -34.52 -43.95 -24.23
N ASP A 490 -34.26 -42.92 -25.03
CA ASP A 490 -34.50 -42.95 -26.46
C ASP A 490 -33.20 -43.19 -27.27
N GLY A 491 -32.03 -43.01 -26.64
CA GLY A 491 -30.72 -43.30 -27.25
C GLY A 491 -30.34 -42.38 -28.40
N VAL A 492 -31.02 -41.24 -28.57
CA VAL A 492 -30.80 -40.25 -29.63
C VAL A 492 -30.24 -38.95 -29.06
N GLY A 493 -29.01 -39.01 -28.52
CA GLY A 493 -28.15 -37.85 -28.31
C GLY A 493 -28.82 -36.64 -27.66
N GLY A 494 -29.69 -36.86 -26.66
CA GLY A 494 -30.22 -35.80 -25.82
C GLY A 494 -29.08 -35.06 -25.13
N VAL A 495 -29.20 -33.74 -25.04
CA VAL A 495 -28.22 -32.90 -24.34
C VAL A 495 -28.13 -33.38 -22.90
N ASP A 496 -26.94 -33.77 -22.43
CA ASP A 496 -26.72 -34.02 -21.01
C ASP A 496 -27.24 -32.79 -20.22
N PRO A 497 -27.98 -32.98 -19.11
CA PRO A 497 -28.24 -31.84 -18.24
C PRO A 497 -26.89 -31.23 -17.86
N PRO A 498 -26.73 -29.89 -17.85
CA PRO A 498 -25.45 -29.26 -17.58
C PRO A 498 -24.88 -29.56 -16.17
N ASP A 499 -25.70 -30.20 -15.32
CA ASP A 499 -25.43 -30.59 -13.94
C ASP A 499 -25.21 -32.13 -13.82
N ALA A 500 -24.60 -32.75 -14.83
CA ALA A 500 -24.44 -34.20 -14.95
C ALA A 500 -23.45 -34.78 -13.91
N LEU A 501 -23.97 -35.11 -12.71
CA LEU A 501 -23.30 -35.87 -11.65
C LEU A 501 -21.80 -35.57 -11.48
N ASP A 502 -21.47 -34.45 -10.81
CA ASP A 502 -20.11 -34.25 -10.31
C ASP A 502 -19.68 -35.45 -9.47
N GLU A 503 -18.56 -36.09 -9.84
CA GLU A 503 -18.03 -37.25 -9.10
C GLU A 503 -17.73 -36.89 -7.63
N GLU A 504 -17.41 -35.62 -7.37
CA GLU A 504 -17.23 -35.04 -6.04
C GLU A 504 -18.44 -35.23 -5.12
N ALA A 505 -19.66 -35.26 -5.65
CA ALA A 505 -20.89 -35.42 -4.86
C ALA A 505 -21.12 -36.85 -4.37
N ALA A 506 -20.41 -37.86 -4.92
CA ALA A 506 -20.42 -39.22 -4.40
C ALA A 506 -19.50 -39.39 -3.19
N TYR A 507 -18.44 -38.58 -3.13
CA TYR A 507 -17.58 -38.49 -1.96
C TYR A 507 -18.22 -37.59 -0.90
N GLY A 508 -17.85 -37.82 0.36
CA GLY A 508 -18.18 -36.92 1.45
C GLY A 508 -17.36 -35.64 1.37
N GLY A 509 -18.02 -34.50 1.61
CA GLY A 509 -17.40 -33.18 1.49
C GLY A 509 -16.13 -33.05 2.33
N ALA A 510 -15.11 -32.41 1.76
CA ALA A 510 -13.87 -32.12 2.47
C ALA A 510 -14.12 -31.31 3.75
N GLY A 511 -13.34 -31.58 4.79
CA GLY A 511 -13.34 -30.75 6.00
C GLY A 511 -12.68 -29.40 5.75
N GLY A 512 -13.11 -28.38 6.47
CA GLY A 512 -12.55 -27.04 6.39
C GLY A 512 -11.10 -27.01 6.87
N LEU A 513 -10.24 -26.26 6.19
CA LEU A 513 -8.85 -26.07 6.61
C LEU A 513 -8.79 -25.33 7.95
N GLY A 514 -7.88 -25.75 8.84
CA GLY A 514 -7.60 -25.00 10.06
C GLY A 514 -6.86 -23.70 9.75
N GLY A 515 -6.96 -22.71 10.64
CA GLY A 515 -6.03 -21.58 10.66
C GLY A 515 -4.61 -21.99 11.10
N PRO A 516 -3.68 -21.02 11.25
CA PRO A 516 -2.31 -21.26 11.72
C PRO A 516 -2.20 -22.23 12.90
N ASN A 517 -1.49 -23.35 12.74
CA ASN A 517 -1.36 -24.40 13.78
C ASN A 517 -2.70 -24.91 14.34
N ALA A 518 -3.77 -24.94 13.55
CA ALA A 518 -5.08 -25.45 13.96
C ALA A 518 -5.45 -26.73 13.21
N GLY A 519 -6.31 -27.54 13.81
CA GLY A 519 -6.82 -28.78 13.23
C GLY A 519 -7.83 -28.54 12.11
N ALA A 520 -7.60 -29.12 10.93
CA ALA A 520 -8.62 -29.21 9.89
C ALA A 520 -9.86 -30.02 10.34
N GLY A 521 -11.02 -29.69 9.79
CA GLY A 521 -12.26 -30.43 10.01
C GLY A 521 -12.22 -31.85 9.43
N GLY A 522 -13.11 -32.71 9.91
CA GLY A 522 -13.26 -34.08 9.43
C GLY A 522 -13.97 -34.12 8.08
N LYS A 523 -13.50 -34.96 7.15
CA LYS A 523 -14.22 -35.29 5.91
C LYS A 523 -15.59 -35.89 6.25
N GLY A 524 -16.63 -35.51 5.50
CA GLY A 524 -17.92 -36.18 5.54
C GLY A 524 -17.84 -37.63 5.05
N ALA A 525 -18.87 -38.40 5.34
CA ALA A 525 -19.03 -39.75 4.81
C ALA A 525 -19.29 -39.77 3.30
N ASP A 526 -18.66 -40.72 2.62
CA ASP A 526 -18.91 -41.12 1.24
C ASP A 526 -20.24 -41.89 1.12
N ARG A 527 -20.77 -42.00 -0.11
CA ARG A 527 -21.96 -42.82 -0.40
C ARG A 527 -21.72 -44.31 -0.15
N TYR A 528 -22.81 -45.07 0.01
CA TYR A 528 -22.74 -46.52 0.21
C TYR A 528 -22.51 -47.29 -1.10
N PHE A 529 -23.00 -46.77 -2.23
CA PHE A 529 -23.03 -47.46 -3.51
C PHE A 529 -22.42 -46.60 -4.63
N TYR A 530 -21.10 -46.41 -4.56
CA TYR A 530 -20.32 -45.70 -5.57
C TYR A 530 -19.64 -46.68 -6.54
N GLU A 531 -19.59 -46.35 -7.84
CA GLU A 531 -18.93 -47.13 -8.89
C GLU A 531 -18.02 -46.21 -9.71
N VAL A 532 -16.70 -46.33 -9.54
CA VAL A 532 -15.70 -45.71 -10.42
C VAL A 532 -15.53 -46.57 -11.67
N ASP A 533 -15.48 -45.95 -12.84
CA ASP A 533 -14.98 -46.54 -14.10
C ASP A 533 -15.54 -47.92 -14.52
N GLN A 534 -16.78 -47.93 -15.01
CA GLN A 534 -17.21 -48.89 -16.03
C GLN A 534 -17.99 -48.19 -17.17
N PRO A 535 -17.33 -47.68 -18.23
CA PRO A 535 -17.99 -47.05 -19.38
C PRO A 535 -18.83 -48.00 -20.26
N ASN A 536 -19.16 -49.20 -19.78
CA ASN A 536 -20.04 -50.18 -20.41
C ASN A 536 -20.98 -50.89 -19.40
N ALA A 537 -21.14 -50.36 -18.18
CA ALA A 537 -22.03 -50.92 -17.18
C ALA A 537 -23.51 -50.78 -17.59
N THR A 538 -24.05 -51.84 -18.22
CA THR A 538 -25.49 -52.05 -18.47
C THR A 538 -26.26 -52.41 -17.18
N VAL A 539 -25.84 -51.85 -16.04
CA VAL A 539 -26.13 -52.34 -14.68
C VAL A 539 -27.21 -51.52 -13.96
N TYR A 540 -27.49 -50.28 -14.37
CA TYR A 540 -28.68 -49.55 -13.91
C TYR A 540 -30.01 -50.21 -14.34
N ASN A 541 -29.97 -51.20 -15.24
CA ASN A 541 -31.15 -51.92 -15.76
C ASN A 541 -31.21 -53.40 -15.32
N ARG A 542 -30.64 -53.76 -14.15
CA ARG A 542 -30.88 -55.06 -13.50
C ARG A 542 -31.08 -55.04 -11.99
N LEU A 543 -32.07 -54.25 -11.53
CA LEU A 543 -32.98 -54.72 -10.46
C LEU A 543 -33.96 -55.77 -11.01
N SER A 544 -33.47 -56.70 -11.85
CA SER A 544 -34.28 -57.63 -12.63
C SER A 544 -34.53 -58.92 -11.85
N SER A 545 -35.47 -58.89 -10.90
CA SER A 545 -35.94 -60.09 -10.17
C SER A 545 -34.82 -60.93 -9.48
N ALA A 546 -33.64 -60.33 -9.27
CA ALA A 546 -32.45 -60.93 -8.67
C ALA A 546 -31.65 -59.91 -7.82
N GLY A 547 -32.37 -59.14 -6.98
CA GLY A 547 -31.86 -58.47 -5.78
C GLY A 547 -30.88 -57.31 -5.96
N MET A 548 -30.36 -56.82 -4.84
CA MET A 548 -29.36 -55.76 -4.80
C MET A 548 -27.98 -56.35 -5.07
N ILE A 549 -27.25 -55.80 -6.04
CA ILE A 549 -25.85 -56.18 -6.24
C ILE A 549 -25.03 -55.55 -5.11
N SER A 550 -24.56 -56.39 -4.19
CA SER A 550 -23.52 -55.99 -3.24
C SER A 550 -22.22 -55.78 -4.02
N TYR A 551 -21.82 -54.52 -4.16
CA TYR A 551 -20.46 -54.17 -4.55
C TYR A 551 -19.59 -54.15 -3.29
N ASN A 552 -18.63 -55.07 -3.25
CA ASN A 552 -17.43 -54.95 -2.43
C ASN A 552 -16.27 -54.60 -3.37
N ASP A 553 -15.17 -54.13 -2.77
CA ASP A 553 -13.84 -53.96 -3.38
C ASP A 553 -13.50 -52.60 -4.02
N ASP A 554 -14.02 -51.50 -3.49
CA ASP A 554 -13.19 -50.28 -3.35
C ASP A 554 -12.89 -50.01 -1.85
N PRO A 555 -11.63 -50.14 -1.39
CA PRO A 555 -11.25 -49.91 0.00
C PRO A 555 -11.21 -48.43 0.42
N VAL A 556 -11.55 -47.48 -0.45
CA VAL A 556 -11.41 -46.02 -0.19
C VAL A 556 -12.70 -45.36 0.32
N ALA A 557 -13.89 -45.89 0.02
CA ALA A 557 -15.16 -45.26 0.39
C ALA A 557 -15.51 -45.45 1.89
N THR A 558 -15.59 -44.33 2.64
CA THR A 558 -15.87 -44.31 4.08
C THR A 558 -17.30 -43.83 4.38
N ASN A 559 -18.20 -44.74 4.76
CA ASN A 559 -19.60 -44.41 5.09
C ASN A 559 -19.80 -43.74 6.47
N GLN A 560 -18.74 -43.63 7.26
CA GLN A 560 -18.71 -42.91 8.54
C GLN A 560 -17.99 -41.57 8.35
N GLY A 561 -18.53 -40.50 8.95
CA GLY A 561 -17.85 -39.21 8.99
C GLY A 561 -16.51 -39.33 9.72
N SER A 562 -15.49 -38.65 9.23
CA SER A 562 -14.17 -38.61 9.88
C SER A 562 -14.18 -37.69 11.10
N TYR A 563 -13.31 -38.00 12.07
CA TYR A 563 -12.96 -37.05 13.13
C TYR A 563 -12.30 -35.81 12.54
N GLY A 564 -12.53 -34.65 13.17
CA GLY A 564 -11.64 -33.50 12.98
C GLY A 564 -10.22 -33.78 13.49
N ARG A 565 -9.28 -32.92 13.11
CA ARG A 565 -7.93 -32.90 13.69
C ARG A 565 -7.95 -32.16 15.03
N GLY A 566 -7.15 -32.64 15.97
CA GLY A 566 -7.05 -32.07 17.31
C GLY A 566 -6.41 -30.69 17.35
N VAL A 567 -6.45 -30.09 18.55
CA VAL A 567 -5.73 -28.85 18.90
C VAL A 567 -4.25 -28.98 18.51
N SER A 568 -3.66 -27.94 17.91
CA SER A 568 -2.29 -27.99 17.36
C SER A 568 -2.05 -29.09 16.32
N GLN A 569 -3.09 -29.49 15.58
CA GLN A 569 -3.10 -30.63 14.64
C GLN A 569 -2.82 -32.02 15.26
N LEU A 570 -2.81 -32.12 16.60
CA LEU A 570 -2.41 -33.33 17.33
C LEU A 570 -3.52 -34.40 17.34
N GLY A 571 -3.50 -35.28 16.34
CA GLY A 571 -4.36 -36.47 16.28
C GLY A 571 -5.85 -36.11 16.35
N THR A 572 -6.55 -36.62 17.36
CA THR A 572 -7.96 -36.31 17.67
C THR A 572 -8.11 -35.56 19.01
N LEU A 573 -7.05 -34.91 19.50
CA LEU A 573 -7.04 -34.23 20.81
C LEU A 573 -8.08 -33.11 20.86
N ALA A 574 -9.13 -33.29 21.68
CA ALA A 574 -10.29 -32.40 21.78
C ALA A 574 -11.08 -32.19 20.46
N ALA A 575 -10.82 -32.98 19.42
CA ALA A 575 -11.48 -32.85 18.12
C ALA A 575 -12.94 -33.30 18.12
N GLY A 576 -13.72 -32.71 17.21
CA GLY A 576 -15.09 -33.13 16.94
C GLY A 576 -15.15 -34.56 16.40
N PRO A 577 -15.88 -35.49 17.06
CA PRO A 577 -16.13 -36.82 16.55
C PRO A 577 -16.94 -36.81 15.26
N GLY A 578 -16.58 -37.70 14.34
CA GLY A 578 -17.31 -37.90 13.09
C GLY A 578 -18.64 -38.62 13.29
N GLY A 579 -19.63 -38.23 12.49
CA GLY A 579 -21.00 -38.70 12.54
C GLY A 579 -21.16 -40.16 12.13
N ALA A 580 -21.95 -40.90 12.90
CA ALA A 580 -22.21 -42.32 12.63
C ALA A 580 -23.13 -42.52 11.40
N PRO A 581 -22.85 -43.50 10.52
CA PRO A 581 -23.76 -43.91 9.46
C PRO A 581 -25.09 -44.41 10.04
N TYR A 582 -26.20 -44.16 9.35
CA TYR A 582 -27.50 -44.71 9.75
C TYR A 582 -28.38 -45.12 8.56
N PRO A 583 -28.79 -46.41 8.46
CA PRO A 583 -28.50 -47.52 9.35
C PRO A 583 -27.01 -47.94 9.29
N VAL A 584 -26.50 -48.53 10.38
CA VAL A 584 -25.07 -48.93 10.49
C VAL A 584 -24.67 -50.02 9.49
N VAL A 585 -25.63 -50.84 9.06
CA VAL A 585 -25.43 -51.87 8.02
C VAL A 585 -26.31 -51.52 6.83
N PRO A 586 -25.75 -51.25 5.65
CA PRO A 586 -26.55 -50.98 4.46
C PRO A 586 -27.28 -52.26 4.00
N PRO A 587 -28.37 -52.12 3.24
CA PRO A 587 -29.05 -53.28 2.67
C PRO A 587 -28.20 -53.94 1.56
N GLY A 588 -28.19 -55.28 1.46
CA GLY A 588 -27.21 -55.96 0.58
C GLY A 588 -27.55 -57.38 0.12
N ASP A 589 -28.83 -57.78 0.06
CA ASP A 589 -29.20 -59.13 -0.42
C ASP A 589 -29.49 -59.17 -1.93
N THR A 590 -28.87 -60.12 -2.61
CA THR A 590 -28.97 -60.41 -4.06
C THR A 590 -30.17 -61.31 -4.41
N ASN A 591 -30.99 -61.77 -3.46
CA ASN A 591 -32.12 -62.67 -3.75
C ASN A 591 -33.51 -62.10 -3.34
N PRO A 592 -34.35 -61.63 -4.29
CA PRO A 592 -35.62 -60.99 -3.99
C PRO A 592 -36.79 -61.97 -3.84
N ALA A 593 -36.56 -63.27 -4.07
CA ALA A 593 -37.54 -64.31 -3.75
C ALA A 593 -37.47 -64.74 -2.28
N THR A 594 -36.35 -64.45 -1.60
CA THR A 594 -36.15 -64.68 -0.16
C THR A 594 -35.80 -63.41 0.62
N SER A 595 -35.87 -62.23 -0.01
CA SER A 595 -35.57 -60.93 0.60
C SER A 595 -36.63 -60.49 1.61
N PHE A 596 -36.71 -61.23 2.72
CA PHE A 596 -36.73 -60.52 3.98
C PHE A 596 -35.42 -59.75 4.06
N TRP A 597 -35.54 -58.45 4.32
CA TRP A 597 -34.44 -57.55 4.63
C TRP A 597 -33.81 -58.04 5.94
N GLY A 598 -32.89 -59.00 5.82
CA GLY A 598 -32.50 -59.91 6.89
C GLY A 598 -31.83 -59.15 8.03
N SER A 599 -32.58 -58.89 9.11
CA SER A 599 -32.16 -58.04 10.24
C SER A 599 -31.73 -56.60 9.91
N THR A 600 -31.83 -56.16 8.65
CA THR A 600 -31.46 -54.80 8.22
C THR A 600 -32.61 -53.83 8.47
N ASN A 601 -32.37 -52.97 9.45
CA ASN A 601 -33.33 -52.10 10.11
C ASN A 601 -33.63 -50.82 9.30
N LEU A 602 -34.47 -50.88 8.27
CA LEU A 602 -35.03 -49.69 7.62
C LEU A 602 -36.41 -49.33 8.17
N SER A 603 -36.56 -48.09 8.66
CA SER A 603 -37.83 -47.55 9.15
C SER A 603 -38.52 -46.78 8.01
N PHE A 604 -39.70 -47.24 7.62
CA PHE A 604 -40.54 -46.61 6.59
C PHE A 604 -41.82 -46.08 7.22
N THR A 605 -42.21 -44.87 6.86
CA THR A 605 -43.49 -44.23 7.21
C THR A 605 -44.42 -44.22 5.99
N ASN A 606 -45.71 -44.47 6.19
CA ASN A 606 -46.72 -44.23 5.16
C ASN A 606 -47.16 -42.78 5.26
N THR A 607 -46.83 -41.95 4.26
CA THR A 607 -47.06 -40.50 4.34
C THR A 607 -48.42 -40.04 3.80
N ILE A 608 -49.15 -40.89 3.06
CA ILE A 608 -50.41 -40.48 2.40
C ILE A 608 -51.42 -41.63 2.33
N ALA A 609 -52.50 -41.52 3.12
CA ALA A 609 -53.61 -42.49 3.24
C ALA A 609 -54.41 -42.79 1.93
N VAL A 610 -54.09 -42.15 0.81
CA VAL A 610 -54.69 -42.39 -0.52
C VAL A 610 -53.73 -42.96 -1.57
N THR A 611 -52.43 -43.15 -1.25
CA THR A 611 -51.45 -43.71 -2.22
C THR A 611 -50.58 -44.85 -1.69
N ASN A 612 -50.48 -45.07 -0.38
CA ASN A 612 -49.66 -46.13 0.23
C ASN A 612 -48.17 -46.09 -0.20
N ASP A 613 -47.61 -44.88 -0.31
CA ASP A 613 -46.18 -44.66 -0.49
C ASP A 613 -45.46 -44.80 0.86
N CYS A 614 -44.60 -45.81 0.99
CA CYS A 614 -43.75 -46.00 2.17
C CYS A 614 -42.35 -45.42 1.91
N ARG A 615 -41.92 -44.44 2.72
CA ARG A 615 -40.65 -43.69 2.57
C ARG A 615 -39.82 -43.74 3.84
N THR A 616 -38.49 -43.74 3.75
CA THR A 616 -37.64 -43.73 4.94
C THR A 616 -37.31 -42.32 5.41
N ALA A 617 -37.54 -42.07 6.70
CA ALA A 617 -37.17 -40.85 7.41
C ALA A 617 -35.82 -40.98 8.12
N MET A 618 -34.95 -41.90 7.67
CA MET A 618 -33.68 -42.18 8.33
C MET A 618 -32.60 -41.16 7.96
N VAL A 619 -32.05 -40.51 8.98
CA VAL A 619 -30.90 -39.59 8.90
C VAL A 619 -29.73 -40.14 9.70
N ALA A 620 -28.50 -39.83 9.28
CA ALA A 620 -27.28 -40.18 9.99
C ALA A 620 -26.94 -39.19 11.11
N GLY A 621 -25.95 -39.55 11.93
CA GLY A 621 -25.42 -38.65 12.95
C GLY A 621 -24.69 -37.47 12.30
N PRO A 622 -24.99 -36.22 12.68
CA PRO A 622 -24.17 -35.07 12.35
C PRO A 622 -22.78 -35.16 12.98
N GLY A 623 -21.83 -34.37 12.48
CA GLY A 623 -20.53 -34.21 13.13
C GLY A 623 -20.65 -33.51 14.50
N GLY A 624 -19.85 -33.92 15.47
CA GLY A 624 -19.68 -33.21 16.74
C GLY A 624 -18.78 -31.97 16.58
N GLY A 625 -19.00 -30.95 17.41
CA GLY A 625 -18.19 -29.73 17.39
C GLY A 625 -16.81 -29.93 18.03
N GLY A 626 -15.81 -29.17 17.57
CA GLY A 626 -14.48 -29.14 18.18
C GLY A 626 -14.47 -28.48 19.56
N ALA A 627 -13.52 -28.86 20.42
CA ALA A 627 -13.33 -28.29 21.75
C ALA A 627 -11.95 -27.64 21.92
N TYR A 628 -11.91 -26.62 22.77
CA TYR A 628 -10.71 -25.96 23.29
C TYR A 628 -10.96 -25.43 24.71
N ALA A 629 -11.46 -24.21 24.90
CA ALA A 629 -11.68 -23.65 26.24
C ALA A 629 -12.83 -24.37 26.99
N LEU A 630 -13.87 -24.76 26.25
CA LEU A 630 -15.04 -25.51 26.73
C LEU A 630 -15.20 -26.80 25.92
N ASP A 631 -16.04 -27.73 26.39
CA ASP A 631 -16.46 -28.89 25.59
C ASP A 631 -17.19 -28.41 24.31
N GLY A 632 -17.07 -29.18 23.23
CA GLY A 632 -17.77 -28.93 21.97
C GLY A 632 -19.24 -29.32 22.06
N GLY A 633 -20.08 -28.66 21.27
CA GLY A 633 -21.49 -29.02 21.15
C GLY A 633 -21.69 -30.41 20.54
N PRO A 634 -22.71 -31.17 20.94
CA PRO A 634 -23.05 -32.44 20.31
C PRO A 634 -23.73 -32.24 18.96
N GLY A 635 -23.47 -33.13 18.00
CA GLY A 635 -24.24 -33.24 16.77
C GLY A 635 -25.60 -33.89 17.03
N ILE A 636 -26.68 -33.24 16.60
CA ILE A 636 -28.06 -33.64 16.93
C ILE A 636 -28.78 -34.11 15.64
N PRO A 637 -28.93 -35.44 15.43
CA PRO A 637 -29.75 -35.96 14.34
C PRO A 637 -31.22 -35.64 14.59
N ARG A 638 -31.94 -35.20 13.57
CA ARG A 638 -33.39 -35.00 13.61
C ARG A 638 -34.05 -35.54 12.35
N SER A 639 -35.19 -36.21 12.54
CA SER A 639 -36.09 -36.66 11.48
C SER A 639 -37.48 -36.08 11.75
N ASP A 640 -38.24 -35.78 10.70
CA ASP A 640 -39.64 -35.35 10.81
C ASP A 640 -40.46 -36.29 11.72
N THR A 641 -41.24 -35.71 12.64
CA THR A 641 -42.09 -36.47 13.57
C THR A 641 -43.41 -36.88 12.91
N PHE A 642 -43.49 -38.12 12.43
CA PHE A 642 -44.72 -38.72 11.91
C PHE A 642 -45.57 -39.35 13.04
N THR A 643 -46.89 -39.34 12.87
CA THR A 643 -47.83 -39.90 13.86
C THR A 643 -47.74 -41.41 13.97
N VAL A 644 -47.63 -41.91 15.20
CA VAL A 644 -47.26 -43.30 15.57
C VAL A 644 -48.23 -44.39 15.05
N THR A 645 -49.37 -44.02 14.46
CA THR A 645 -50.33 -44.94 13.84
C THR A 645 -49.91 -45.48 12.46
N GLU A 646 -48.91 -44.88 11.81
CA GLU A 646 -48.51 -45.20 10.42
C GLU A 646 -47.09 -45.81 10.29
N VAL A 647 -46.47 -46.15 11.42
CA VAL A 647 -45.09 -46.70 11.47
C VAL A 647 -45.11 -48.07 12.17
N PRO A 648 -44.57 -49.14 11.55
CA PRO A 648 -44.30 -50.39 12.25
C PRO A 648 -43.34 -50.14 13.42
N GLN A 649 -43.82 -50.38 14.65
CA GLN A 649 -43.28 -49.92 15.95
C GLN A 649 -41.88 -50.42 16.38
N VAL A 650 -40.97 -50.75 15.46
CA VAL A 650 -39.79 -51.58 15.77
C VAL A 650 -38.49 -50.78 15.99
N LEU A 651 -38.28 -49.63 15.34
CA LEU A 651 -36.93 -49.03 15.21
C LEU A 651 -36.91 -47.48 15.24
N PRO A 652 -35.84 -46.85 15.79
CA PRO A 652 -35.59 -45.42 15.67
C PRO A 652 -35.36 -44.98 14.21
N THR A 653 -35.71 -43.72 13.91
CA THR A 653 -35.38 -43.04 12.63
C THR A 653 -34.06 -42.25 12.70
N VAL A 654 -33.47 -42.14 13.90
CA VAL A 654 -32.22 -41.40 14.15
C VAL A 654 -31.26 -42.26 14.98
N PRO A 655 -29.92 -42.11 14.80
CA PRO A 655 -28.94 -42.62 15.74
C PRO A 655 -28.91 -41.79 17.03
N ALA A 656 -28.03 -42.13 17.97
CA ALA A 656 -27.74 -41.28 19.12
C ALA A 656 -27.01 -39.99 18.68
N ASN A 657 -27.10 -38.93 19.48
CA ASN A 657 -26.33 -37.70 19.27
C ASN A 657 -24.83 -38.02 19.23
N THR A 658 -24.12 -37.44 18.27
CA THR A 658 -22.66 -37.49 18.21
C THR A 658 -22.12 -36.58 19.32
N PRO A 659 -21.30 -37.07 20.28
CA PRO A 659 -20.69 -36.21 21.28
C PRO A 659 -19.84 -35.11 20.63
N GLY A 660 -19.68 -33.97 21.29
CA GLY A 660 -18.63 -33.00 20.91
C GLY A 660 -17.25 -33.47 21.35
N GLY A 661 -16.21 -32.75 20.93
CA GLY A 661 -14.88 -32.87 21.53
C GLY A 661 -14.91 -32.50 23.01
N SER A 662 -13.95 -32.98 23.82
CA SER A 662 -13.87 -32.63 25.24
C SER A 662 -12.62 -31.83 25.61
N ASN A 663 -12.81 -30.73 26.35
CA ASN A 663 -11.72 -29.90 26.86
C ASN A 663 -10.93 -30.57 27.99
N ASN A 664 -11.52 -31.54 28.72
CA ASN A 664 -10.83 -32.30 29.76
C ASN A 664 -9.58 -33.01 29.24
N ALA A 665 -9.57 -33.40 27.96
CA ALA A 665 -8.41 -34.00 27.30
C ALA A 665 -7.19 -33.04 27.22
N LEU A 666 -7.42 -31.73 27.31
CA LEU A 666 -6.38 -30.70 27.24
C LEU A 666 -5.74 -30.39 28.61
N ASN A 667 -6.33 -30.87 29.71
CA ASN A 667 -5.92 -30.60 31.09
C ASN A 667 -5.75 -29.09 31.39
N LEU A 668 -6.65 -28.25 30.86
CA LEU A 668 -6.65 -26.82 31.16
C LEU A 668 -6.83 -26.58 32.66
N GLU A 669 -5.98 -25.72 33.22
CA GLU A 669 -6.12 -25.25 34.58
C GLU A 669 -7.38 -24.38 34.76
N PRO A 670 -7.93 -24.29 35.99
CA PRO A 670 -9.09 -23.43 36.27
C PRO A 670 -8.85 -21.97 35.88
N PRO A 671 -9.91 -21.21 35.54
CA PRO A 671 -9.84 -19.77 35.38
C PRO A 671 -9.06 -19.08 36.52
N GLY A 672 -8.12 -18.21 36.15
CA GLY A 672 -7.23 -17.50 37.07
C GLY A 672 -5.84 -18.14 37.25
N GLU A 673 -5.70 -19.46 37.10
CA GLU A 673 -4.39 -20.09 36.97
C GLU A 673 -3.83 -19.90 35.55
N VAL A 674 -2.49 -19.90 35.40
CA VAL A 674 -1.80 -19.45 34.17
C VAL A 674 -0.61 -20.35 33.80
N ILE A 675 -0.90 -21.62 33.57
CA ILE A 675 0.04 -22.60 33.01
C ILE A 675 -0.19 -22.72 31.51
N ILE A 676 -1.25 -23.40 31.05
CA ILE A 676 -1.60 -23.52 29.63
C ILE A 676 -2.16 -22.19 29.11
N ARG A 677 -2.93 -21.48 29.94
CA ARG A 677 -3.53 -20.16 29.66
C ARG A 677 -2.49 -19.04 29.51
N SER A 678 -1.21 -19.30 29.83
CA SER A 678 -0.10 -18.39 29.50
C SER A 678 0.11 -18.22 27.98
N LEU A 679 -0.38 -19.19 27.19
CA LEU A 679 -0.16 -19.30 25.74
C LEU A 679 1.32 -19.17 25.35
N ASP A 680 2.22 -19.70 26.18
CA ASP A 680 3.66 -19.68 25.94
C ASP A 680 4.06 -20.60 24.78
N HIS A 681 4.46 -20.00 23.65
CA HIS A 681 4.91 -20.73 22.45
C HIS A 681 6.11 -21.64 22.72
N ARG A 682 6.97 -21.26 23.68
CA ARG A 682 8.22 -21.96 24.03
C ARG A 682 7.96 -23.30 24.73
N LEU A 683 6.78 -23.44 25.32
CA LEU A 683 6.27 -24.67 25.93
C LEU A 683 5.29 -25.41 25.01
N GLY A 684 5.10 -24.96 23.77
CA GLY A 684 4.11 -25.50 22.83
C GLY A 684 2.66 -25.29 23.31
N LEU A 685 2.38 -24.16 23.98
CA LEU A 685 1.06 -23.84 24.55
C LEU A 685 0.27 -22.84 23.69
N LEU A 686 0.94 -22.14 22.78
CA LEU A 686 0.31 -21.35 21.71
C LEU A 686 -0.21 -22.31 20.60
N ARG A 687 -1.45 -22.77 20.74
CA ARG A 687 -2.04 -23.86 19.93
C ARG A 687 -3.32 -23.41 19.25
N GLY A 688 -3.48 -23.73 17.95
CA GLY A 688 -4.72 -23.50 17.25
C GLY A 688 -5.79 -24.51 17.67
N GLY A 689 -7.04 -24.14 17.44
CA GLY A 689 -8.24 -24.90 17.80
C GLY A 689 -8.32 -26.26 17.11
N SER A 690 -9.30 -27.05 17.53
CA SER A 690 -9.59 -28.36 16.92
C SER A 690 -10.69 -28.25 15.86
N GLY A 691 -10.62 -29.11 14.85
CA GLY A 691 -11.65 -29.22 13.82
C GLY A 691 -12.90 -29.94 14.30
N GLY A 692 -14.06 -29.57 13.73
CA GLY A 692 -15.32 -30.31 13.89
C GLY A 692 -15.32 -31.62 13.10
N GLY A 693 -16.18 -32.56 13.47
CA GLY A 693 -16.33 -33.83 12.75
C GLY A 693 -17.14 -33.70 11.46
N GLY A 694 -16.94 -34.60 10.49
CA GLY A 694 -17.80 -34.74 9.32
C GLY A 694 -19.10 -35.48 9.64
N GLY A 695 -20.15 -35.32 8.82
CA GLY A 695 -21.41 -36.07 8.98
C GLY A 695 -21.33 -37.53 8.49
N GLY A 696 -22.29 -38.38 8.90
CA GLY A 696 -22.40 -39.78 8.45
C GLY A 696 -23.34 -40.00 7.23
N ALA A 697 -23.25 -41.15 6.57
CA ALA A 697 -24.08 -41.47 5.38
C ALA A 697 -25.45 -42.10 5.74
N HIS A 698 -26.48 -41.79 4.95
CA HIS A 698 -27.88 -42.18 5.22
C HIS A 698 -28.74 -42.35 3.94
N PHE A 699 -30.03 -42.73 4.08
CA PHE A 699 -30.91 -43.07 2.94
C PHE A 699 -32.20 -42.23 2.80
N TRP A 700 -32.25 -41.02 3.38
CA TRP A 700 -33.47 -40.19 3.49
C TRP A 700 -34.26 -40.09 2.19
N GLY A 701 -35.58 -40.30 2.29
CA GLY A 701 -36.50 -40.23 1.17
C GLY A 701 -36.63 -41.52 0.34
N SER A 702 -35.68 -42.46 0.44
CA SER A 702 -35.75 -43.77 -0.24
C SER A 702 -37.11 -44.45 -0.01
N ARG A 703 -37.67 -45.08 -1.06
CA ARG A 703 -39.06 -45.56 -1.05
C ARG A 703 -39.23 -46.95 -1.65
N VAL A 704 -40.26 -47.67 -1.23
CA VAL A 704 -40.72 -48.90 -1.93
C VAL A 704 -41.75 -48.60 -3.01
N LEU A 705 -41.69 -49.36 -4.11
CA LEU A 705 -42.69 -49.33 -5.17
C LEU A 705 -44.05 -49.85 -4.68
N ARG A 706 -45.10 -49.06 -4.97
CA ARG A 706 -46.54 -49.34 -4.81
C ARG A 706 -46.87 -50.75 -4.31
N GLN A 707 -47.15 -50.84 -3.01
CA GLN A 707 -47.82 -52.01 -2.48
C GLN A 707 -49.27 -52.10 -3.02
N PRO A 708 -49.78 -53.31 -3.33
CA PRO A 708 -51.20 -53.49 -3.62
C PRO A 708 -52.03 -53.21 -2.36
N ALA A 709 -52.97 -52.27 -2.46
CA ALA A 709 -53.95 -52.06 -1.39
C ALA A 709 -54.70 -53.38 -1.09
N PRO A 710 -54.92 -53.76 0.19
CA PRO A 710 -54.96 -52.87 1.36
C PRO A 710 -53.86 -53.15 2.42
N SER A 711 -52.59 -53.33 2.04
CA SER A 711 -51.53 -53.48 3.06
C SER A 711 -51.23 -52.15 3.78
N THR A 712 -51.46 -52.14 5.09
CA THR A 712 -51.07 -51.04 6.01
C THR A 712 -49.65 -51.21 6.56
N LEU A 713 -48.84 -52.08 5.96
CA LEU A 713 -47.56 -52.52 6.50
C LEU A 713 -46.45 -52.38 5.46
N CYS A 714 -45.54 -51.42 5.68
CA CYS A 714 -44.35 -51.17 4.85
C CYS A 714 -43.29 -52.30 4.87
N ASN A 715 -43.65 -53.53 5.25
CA ASN A 715 -42.74 -54.67 5.46
C ASN A 715 -42.89 -55.81 4.44
N ALA A 716 -43.84 -55.71 3.50
CA ALA A 716 -44.17 -56.80 2.58
C ALA A 716 -43.49 -56.66 1.21
N ALA A 717 -42.42 -57.44 0.98
CA ALA A 717 -41.92 -57.92 -0.32
C ALA A 717 -41.89 -56.92 -1.51
N SER A 718 -41.62 -55.64 -1.24
CA SER A 718 -41.70 -54.56 -2.25
C SER A 718 -40.29 -54.08 -2.66
N LEU A 719 -40.11 -53.82 -3.95
CA LEU A 719 -38.84 -53.35 -4.51
C LEU A 719 -38.60 -51.87 -4.14
N VAL A 720 -37.46 -51.54 -3.52
CA VAL A 720 -37.08 -50.15 -3.23
C VAL A 720 -36.65 -49.47 -4.52
N LEU A 721 -37.41 -48.45 -4.97
CA LEU A 721 -37.12 -47.71 -6.20
C LEU A 721 -37.74 -46.28 -6.21
N PRO A 722 -36.91 -45.22 -6.27
CA PRO A 722 -35.46 -45.22 -6.13
C PRO A 722 -35.02 -45.48 -4.68
N MET A 723 -33.79 -45.97 -4.55
CA MET A 723 -32.98 -45.79 -3.36
C MET A 723 -32.14 -44.52 -3.58
N TRP A 724 -32.10 -43.64 -2.59
CA TRP A 724 -31.23 -42.47 -2.55
C TRP A 724 -30.26 -42.67 -1.40
N ASP A 725 -28.97 -42.79 -1.69
CA ASP A 725 -27.91 -42.93 -0.70
C ASP A 725 -27.08 -41.65 -0.62
N HIS A 726 -27.10 -41.02 0.55
CA HIS A 726 -26.61 -39.66 0.72
C HIS A 726 -25.25 -39.66 1.40
N SER A 727 -24.28 -39.03 0.73
CA SER A 727 -23.03 -38.57 1.31
C SER A 727 -23.28 -37.40 2.28
N ALA A 728 -22.24 -37.02 3.03
CA ALA A 728 -22.35 -36.02 4.07
C ALA A 728 -21.33 -34.89 3.92
N ALA A 729 -21.61 -33.77 4.59
CA ALA A 729 -20.75 -32.60 4.58
C ALA A 729 -19.57 -32.75 5.57
N GLY A 730 -18.47 -32.05 5.27
CA GLY A 730 -17.30 -31.96 6.13
C GLY A 730 -17.52 -31.07 7.36
N GLY A 731 -16.70 -31.26 8.39
CA GLY A 731 -16.66 -30.39 9.58
C GLY A 731 -15.86 -29.11 9.36
N GLY A 732 -16.06 -28.12 10.20
CA GLY A 732 -15.33 -26.84 10.19
C GLY A 732 -13.89 -26.96 10.67
N GLY A 733 -12.99 -26.16 10.10
CA GLY A 733 -11.60 -26.06 10.56
C GLY A 733 -11.49 -25.28 11.88
N GLY A 734 -10.55 -25.68 12.75
CA GLY A 734 -10.25 -24.95 13.99
C GLY A 734 -9.62 -23.58 13.71
N GLY A 735 -9.87 -22.62 14.61
CA GLY A 735 -9.29 -21.28 14.54
C GLY A 735 -7.80 -21.25 14.87
N GLY A 736 -7.06 -20.36 14.23
CA GLY A 736 -5.60 -20.30 14.30
C GLY A 736 -5.02 -19.84 15.63
N ALA A 737 -3.73 -20.12 15.82
CA ALA A 737 -2.92 -19.56 16.88
C ALA A 737 -2.25 -18.25 16.42
N PHE A 738 -2.45 -17.17 17.17
CA PHE A 738 -1.81 -15.88 16.94
C PHE A 738 -1.13 -15.35 18.21
N GLN A 739 0.10 -14.85 18.07
CA GLN A 739 0.79 -14.02 19.06
C GLN A 739 1.19 -12.69 18.40
N GLY A 740 0.76 -11.57 18.96
CA GLY A 740 1.25 -10.23 18.63
C GLY A 740 2.08 -9.69 19.77
N VAL A 741 3.36 -9.38 19.53
CA VAL A 741 4.28 -8.76 20.49
C VAL A 741 4.73 -7.42 19.93
N SER A 742 4.68 -6.39 20.75
CA SER A 742 5.17 -5.05 20.45
C SER A 742 6.21 -4.64 21.49
N GLY A 743 7.31 -4.04 21.06
CA GLY A 743 8.29 -3.44 21.96
C GLY A 743 7.77 -2.16 22.63
N ARG A 744 6.69 -1.57 22.07
CA ARG A 744 6.06 -0.31 22.46
C ARG A 744 4.59 -0.50 22.79
N GLU A 745 3.70 -0.40 21.80
CA GLU A 745 2.25 -0.51 21.98
C GLU A 745 1.58 -1.48 21.00
N VAL A 746 0.49 -2.10 21.46
CA VAL A 746 -0.47 -2.83 20.64
C VAL A 746 -1.77 -2.04 20.60
N LEU A 747 -2.20 -1.63 19.40
CA LEU A 747 -3.43 -0.87 19.15
C LEU A 747 -4.37 -1.67 18.26
N VAL A 748 -5.56 -2.02 18.76
CA VAL A 748 -6.58 -2.76 17.98
C VAL A 748 -7.85 -1.92 17.84
N GLY A 749 -7.96 -1.23 16.69
CA GLY A 749 -9.15 -0.49 16.28
C GLY A 749 -10.14 -1.32 15.45
N GLY A 750 -9.59 -2.21 14.62
CA GLY A 750 -10.29 -3.19 13.80
C GLY A 750 -10.41 -4.55 14.49
N VAL A 751 -10.27 -5.67 13.77
CA VAL A 751 -10.54 -7.02 14.31
C VAL A 751 -9.32 -7.93 14.19
N ILE A 752 -9.01 -8.67 15.26
CA ILE A 752 -8.14 -9.85 15.20
C ILE A 752 -9.05 -11.09 15.31
N ASP A 753 -9.11 -11.87 14.24
CA ASP A 753 -10.00 -13.03 14.12
C ASP A 753 -9.21 -14.34 14.17
N THR A 754 -9.48 -15.13 15.20
CA THR A 754 -8.98 -16.50 15.42
C THR A 754 -10.14 -17.47 15.62
N SER A 755 -11.31 -17.18 15.05
CA SER A 755 -12.51 -18.01 15.16
C SER A 755 -12.38 -19.35 14.42
N GLY A 756 -13.17 -20.33 14.84
CA GLY A 756 -13.33 -21.61 14.14
C GLY A 756 -14.32 -21.50 12.99
N GLY A 757 -14.06 -22.22 11.90
CA GLY A 757 -14.97 -22.30 10.76
C GLY A 757 -16.25 -23.07 11.10
N ASP A 758 -17.36 -22.70 10.46
CA ASP A 758 -18.63 -23.40 10.61
C ASP A 758 -18.56 -24.82 10.02
N GLY A 759 -19.47 -25.69 10.46
CA GLY A 759 -19.66 -27.01 9.88
C GLY A 759 -20.35 -26.94 8.52
N GLY A 760 -19.95 -27.84 7.60
CA GLY A 760 -20.57 -27.94 6.29
C GLY A 760 -22.05 -28.25 6.40
N SER A 761 -22.86 -27.47 5.68
CA SER A 761 -24.31 -27.65 5.58
C SER A 761 -24.66 -28.42 4.30
N ALA A 762 -25.89 -28.94 4.23
CA ALA A 762 -26.47 -29.29 2.93
C ALA A 762 -26.72 -28.02 2.10
N LEU A 763 -26.97 -28.20 0.79
CA LEU A 763 -27.44 -27.13 -0.10
C LEU A 763 -28.98 -27.11 -0.27
N ALA A 764 -29.64 -28.27 -0.09
CA ALA A 764 -31.10 -28.38 -0.06
C ALA A 764 -31.59 -28.75 1.35
N ASN A 765 -31.97 -27.74 2.14
CA ASN A 765 -32.01 -27.93 3.61
C ASN A 765 -33.36 -28.37 4.16
N ASN A 766 -34.44 -28.30 3.37
CA ASN A 766 -35.80 -28.58 3.81
C ASN A 766 -36.68 -29.06 2.63
N ALA A 767 -36.35 -30.18 1.99
CA ALA A 767 -37.35 -30.94 1.25
C ALA A 767 -38.15 -31.78 2.26
N PRO A 768 -39.44 -31.48 2.54
CA PRO A 768 -40.27 -32.35 3.36
C PRO A 768 -40.28 -33.75 2.77
N LEU A 769 -40.29 -34.80 3.59
CA LEU A 769 -40.36 -36.19 3.10
C LEU A 769 -41.55 -36.40 2.14
N ASP A 770 -42.62 -35.64 2.34
CA ASP A 770 -43.82 -35.59 1.51
C ASP A 770 -43.59 -35.09 0.08
N ASN A 771 -42.62 -34.21 -0.16
CA ASN A 771 -42.31 -33.69 -1.49
C ASN A 771 -41.62 -34.74 -2.38
N CYS A 772 -41.06 -35.81 -1.79
CA CYS A 772 -40.40 -36.91 -2.49
C CYS A 772 -41.36 -37.85 -3.28
N ARG A 773 -42.32 -37.27 -4.00
CA ARG A 773 -43.40 -37.97 -4.71
C ARG A 773 -42.94 -38.55 -6.05
N SER A 774 -43.66 -39.55 -6.52
CA SER A 774 -43.73 -39.86 -7.95
C SER A 774 -45.01 -39.28 -8.54
N GLY A 775 -44.88 -38.20 -9.32
CA GLY A 775 -45.87 -37.86 -10.34
C GLY A 775 -46.82 -36.73 -10.01
N ALA A 776 -46.30 -35.52 -9.79
CA ALA A 776 -46.90 -34.38 -10.48
C ALA A 776 -46.31 -34.33 -11.90
N THR A 777 -47.14 -34.46 -12.94
CA THR A 777 -46.74 -34.02 -14.28
C THR A 777 -46.50 -32.52 -14.20
N SER A 778 -45.24 -32.11 -14.27
CA SER A 778 -44.86 -30.71 -14.36
C SER A 778 -45.55 -30.09 -15.58
N GLY A 779 -46.16 -28.93 -15.40
CA GLY A 779 -46.76 -28.16 -16.50
C GLY A 779 -45.73 -27.40 -17.34
N ASP A 780 -44.45 -27.77 -17.27
CA ASP A 780 -43.38 -27.16 -18.04
C ASP A 780 -43.38 -27.75 -19.47
N PRO A 781 -43.70 -26.97 -20.51
CA PRO A 781 -43.72 -27.46 -21.88
C PRO A 781 -42.33 -27.84 -22.42
N ASN A 782 -41.24 -27.49 -21.73
CA ASN A 782 -39.87 -27.79 -22.18
C ASN A 782 -39.36 -29.15 -21.66
N TYR A 783 -39.94 -29.70 -20.58
CA TYR A 783 -39.51 -30.98 -19.98
C TYR A 783 -40.71 -31.87 -19.59
N PRO A 784 -41.43 -32.45 -20.58
CA PRO A 784 -42.64 -33.25 -20.34
C PRO A 784 -42.29 -34.61 -19.71
N GLY A 785 -42.20 -34.65 -18.37
CA GLY A 785 -41.97 -35.87 -17.60
C GLY A 785 -41.16 -35.70 -16.31
N LEU A 786 -40.50 -34.56 -16.12
CA LEU A 786 -39.63 -34.33 -14.96
C LEU A 786 -40.34 -33.49 -13.89
N ASP A 787 -40.68 -34.15 -12.78
CA ASP A 787 -41.19 -33.51 -11.57
C ASP A 787 -40.01 -32.83 -10.84
N PRO A 788 -39.98 -31.49 -10.68
CA PRO A 788 -38.86 -30.80 -10.01
C PRO A 788 -38.67 -31.23 -8.56
N ASN A 789 -39.67 -31.87 -7.94
CA ASN A 789 -39.54 -32.43 -6.60
C ASN A 789 -38.63 -33.68 -6.53
N ILE A 790 -38.33 -34.34 -7.67
CA ILE A 790 -37.42 -35.49 -7.71
C ILE A 790 -35.97 -35.06 -7.53
N LEU A 791 -35.54 -33.94 -8.14
CA LEU A 791 -34.21 -33.35 -7.88
C LEU A 791 -34.04 -32.90 -6.42
N ALA A 792 -35.11 -32.37 -5.81
CA ALA A 792 -35.09 -31.88 -4.44
C ALA A 792 -34.83 -32.97 -3.38
N CYS A 793 -35.29 -34.21 -3.60
CA CYS A 793 -35.06 -35.31 -2.65
C CYS A 793 -33.79 -36.12 -2.94
N GLY A 794 -33.28 -36.04 -4.16
CA GLY A 794 -32.00 -36.63 -4.52
C GLY A 794 -30.77 -35.92 -3.96
N SER A 795 -30.92 -34.80 -3.22
CA SER A 795 -29.84 -33.83 -2.91
C SER A 795 -29.69 -33.50 -1.41
N ASN A 796 -29.85 -34.48 -0.52
CA ASN A 796 -29.80 -34.28 0.94
C ASN A 796 -28.42 -34.63 1.50
N ALA A 797 -27.92 -33.88 2.48
CA ALA A 797 -26.67 -34.22 3.19
C ALA A 797 -26.85 -34.13 4.71
N THR A 798 -26.10 -34.97 5.45
CA THR A 798 -25.95 -34.85 6.90
C THR A 798 -24.85 -33.82 7.19
N PRO A 799 -25.06 -32.88 8.13
CA PRO A 799 -24.13 -31.77 8.32
C PRO A 799 -22.91 -32.13 9.18
N GLY A 800 -21.83 -31.40 8.99
CA GLY A 800 -20.63 -31.45 9.84
C GLY A 800 -20.76 -30.56 11.08
N GLY A 801 -19.92 -30.81 12.09
CA GLY A 801 -19.77 -29.94 13.26
C GLY A 801 -18.84 -28.76 12.99
N GLY A 802 -18.97 -27.68 13.74
CA GLY A 802 -18.08 -26.50 13.67
C GLY A 802 -16.73 -26.74 14.35
N GLY A 803 -15.69 -26.05 13.88
CA GLY A 803 -14.37 -26.03 14.52
C GLY A 803 -14.36 -25.14 15.77
N SER A 804 -13.51 -25.45 16.74
CA SER A 804 -13.33 -24.55 17.90
C SER A 804 -12.59 -23.27 17.50
N GLY A 805 -12.76 -22.20 18.28
CA GLY A 805 -11.87 -21.05 18.22
C GLY A 805 -10.42 -21.41 18.53
N GLY A 806 -9.50 -20.49 18.24
CA GLY A 806 -8.05 -20.65 18.35
C GLY A 806 -7.43 -20.11 19.63
N SER A 807 -6.16 -19.69 19.58
CA SER A 807 -5.47 -19.07 20.73
C SER A 807 -4.87 -17.73 20.35
N LEU A 808 -5.13 -16.70 21.14
CA LEU A 808 -4.76 -15.33 20.87
C LEU A 808 -3.95 -14.76 22.03
N LYS A 809 -2.70 -14.36 21.78
CA LYS A 809 -1.84 -13.68 22.76
C LYS A 809 -1.44 -12.28 22.28
N LEU A 810 -1.64 -11.25 23.10
CA LEU A 810 -1.17 -9.88 22.84
C LEU A 810 -0.23 -9.42 23.96
N GLN A 811 0.90 -8.80 23.58
CA GLN A 811 1.94 -8.33 24.49
C GLN A 811 2.48 -6.97 24.03
N GLY A 812 2.61 -6.01 24.94
CA GLY A 812 3.21 -4.69 24.67
C GLY A 812 3.52 -3.95 25.96
N GLN A 813 4.18 -2.79 25.93
CA GLN A 813 4.24 -1.93 27.12
C GLN A 813 2.81 -1.48 27.47
N THR A 814 2.05 -1.09 26.45
CA THR A 814 0.60 -0.88 26.50
C THR A 814 -0.13 -1.81 25.52
N VAL A 815 -1.34 -2.23 25.87
CA VAL A 815 -2.26 -2.94 24.97
C VAL A 815 -3.62 -2.26 25.02
N THR A 816 -4.00 -1.60 23.93
CA THR A 816 -5.22 -0.80 23.83
C THR A 816 -6.16 -1.40 22.78
N LEU A 817 -7.36 -1.76 23.21
CA LEU A 817 -8.47 -2.14 22.32
C LEU A 817 -9.44 -0.97 22.22
N ALA A 818 -9.94 -0.67 21.01
CA ALA A 818 -10.98 0.33 20.83
C ALA A 818 -12.27 -0.04 21.61
N ASP A 819 -13.02 0.97 22.03
CA ASP A 819 -14.19 0.80 22.91
C ASP A 819 -15.45 0.33 22.17
N LEU A 820 -15.33 -0.84 21.54
CA LEU A 820 -16.34 -1.48 20.71
C LEU A 820 -16.27 -3.00 20.93
N PRO A 821 -17.39 -3.74 20.84
CA PRO A 821 -17.39 -5.19 21.00
C PRO A 821 -16.68 -5.91 19.84
N ASN A 822 -16.33 -7.18 20.05
CA ASN A 822 -15.76 -8.07 19.03
C ASN A 822 -14.50 -7.52 18.33
N ARG A 823 -13.58 -6.92 19.11
CA ARG A 823 -12.24 -6.54 18.63
C ARG A 823 -11.32 -7.73 18.50
N LEU A 824 -11.47 -8.71 19.38
CA LEU A 824 -10.73 -9.95 19.39
C LEU A 824 -11.73 -11.11 19.29
N SER A 825 -11.74 -11.90 18.22
CA SER A 825 -12.64 -13.06 18.11
C SER A 825 -11.89 -14.38 18.28
N VAL A 826 -12.36 -15.18 19.23
CA VAL A 826 -11.98 -16.58 19.47
C VAL A 826 -13.22 -17.47 19.47
N ALA A 827 -14.27 -17.08 18.75
CA ALA A 827 -15.52 -17.84 18.68
C ALA A 827 -15.32 -19.24 18.06
N GLY A 828 -16.12 -20.21 18.51
CA GLY A 828 -16.27 -21.47 17.79
C GLY A 828 -17.28 -21.34 16.65
N GLY A 829 -17.01 -22.04 15.54
CA GLY A 829 -17.91 -22.09 14.40
C GLY A 829 -19.22 -22.79 14.75
N GLN A 830 -20.31 -22.40 14.10
CA GLN A 830 -21.61 -23.06 14.25
C GLN A 830 -21.60 -24.44 13.61
N GLY A 831 -22.42 -25.36 14.11
CA GLY A 831 -22.69 -26.62 13.43
C GLY A 831 -23.47 -26.40 12.14
N GLY A 832 -23.16 -27.17 11.09
CA GLY A 832 -23.90 -27.09 9.83
C GLY A 832 -25.36 -27.52 9.98
N VAL A 833 -26.20 -27.15 9.01
CA VAL A 833 -27.61 -27.55 8.95
C VAL A 833 -27.82 -28.54 7.81
N GLY A 834 -28.62 -29.58 8.06
CA GLY A 834 -28.98 -30.56 7.03
C GLY A 834 -30.35 -31.18 7.26
N VAL A 835 -30.57 -32.30 6.58
CA VAL A 835 -31.89 -32.91 6.38
C VAL A 835 -32.63 -33.24 7.70
N GLY A 836 -33.96 -33.13 7.67
CA GLY A 836 -34.84 -33.34 8.82
C GLY A 836 -34.68 -32.30 9.95
N GLY A 837 -33.98 -31.19 9.68
CA GLY A 837 -33.58 -30.21 10.68
C GLY A 837 -32.43 -30.68 11.57
N SER A 838 -31.64 -31.66 11.11
CA SER A 838 -30.43 -32.12 11.79
C SER A 838 -29.40 -30.99 11.86
N THR A 839 -28.69 -30.87 13.00
CA THR A 839 -27.69 -29.83 13.23
C THR A 839 -26.37 -30.45 13.67
N GLY A 840 -25.26 -30.01 13.07
CA GLY A 840 -23.92 -30.26 13.59
C GLY A 840 -23.75 -29.72 15.01
N GLY A 841 -22.73 -30.19 15.71
CA GLY A 841 -22.32 -29.60 16.98
C GLY A 841 -21.57 -28.29 16.78
N ASN A 842 -21.89 -27.26 17.56
CA ASN A 842 -21.11 -26.00 17.57
C ASN A 842 -19.72 -26.24 18.15
N GLY A 843 -18.69 -25.61 17.58
CA GLY A 843 -17.36 -25.55 18.19
C GLY A 843 -17.36 -24.72 19.47
N SER A 844 -16.46 -25.03 20.39
CA SER A 844 -16.25 -24.21 21.59
C SER A 844 -15.47 -22.93 21.25
N PRO A 845 -15.51 -21.89 22.10
CA PRO A 845 -14.56 -20.80 22.01
C PRO A 845 -13.12 -21.25 22.33
N GLY A 846 -12.17 -20.40 21.94
CA GLY A 846 -10.74 -20.50 22.16
C GLY A 846 -10.23 -19.78 23.42
N LEU A 847 -8.94 -19.42 23.43
CA LEU A 847 -8.28 -18.78 24.58
C LEU A 847 -7.68 -17.41 24.23
N VAL A 848 -7.78 -16.44 25.14
CA VAL A 848 -7.17 -15.10 25.01
C VAL A 848 -6.22 -14.81 26.17
N ARG A 849 -5.03 -14.29 25.85
CA ARG A 849 -4.01 -13.82 26.79
C ARG A 849 -3.61 -12.39 26.48
N ILE A 850 -3.68 -11.49 27.45
CA ILE A 850 -3.21 -10.10 27.31
C ILE A 850 -2.16 -9.82 28.38
N GLU A 851 -1.01 -9.29 27.97
CA GLU A 851 0.10 -8.95 28.86
C GLU A 851 0.60 -7.53 28.60
N PHE A 852 0.75 -6.72 29.66
CA PHE A 852 1.24 -5.35 29.57
C PHE A 852 2.19 -4.97 30.71
N GLN A 853 2.97 -3.91 30.53
CA GLN A 853 3.93 -3.44 31.54
C GLN A 853 3.22 -2.75 32.71
N GLY A 854 3.76 -2.88 33.92
CA GLY A 854 3.20 -2.21 35.10
C GLY A 854 1.90 -2.82 35.63
N PHE A 855 1.56 -4.04 35.22
CA PHE A 855 0.43 -4.80 35.75
C PHE A 855 0.48 -4.88 37.29
N SER A 856 -0.50 -4.27 37.97
CA SER A 856 -0.58 -4.24 39.43
C SER A 856 -2.00 -4.55 39.92
N GLY A 857 -2.19 -5.69 40.59
CA GLY A 857 -3.48 -6.14 41.12
C GLY A 857 -3.84 -7.55 40.66
N ASP A 858 -5.05 -7.99 41.00
CA ASP A 858 -5.55 -9.31 40.63
C ASP A 858 -6.07 -9.31 39.18
N GLN A 859 -6.02 -10.47 38.50
CA GLN A 859 -6.47 -10.60 37.10
C GLN A 859 -7.93 -10.14 36.90
N GLY A 860 -8.80 -10.45 37.87
CA GLY A 860 -10.23 -10.11 37.81
C GLY A 860 -10.51 -8.60 37.82
N THR A 861 -9.59 -7.75 38.29
CA THR A 861 -9.74 -6.29 38.24
C THR A 861 -9.62 -5.78 36.80
N HIS A 862 -8.65 -6.27 36.05
CA HIS A 862 -8.39 -5.85 34.66
C HIS A 862 -9.26 -6.62 33.65
N ALA A 863 -9.76 -7.80 34.01
CA ALA A 863 -10.59 -8.62 33.12
C ALA A 863 -11.86 -7.89 32.66
N GLY A 864 -12.43 -7.04 33.52
CA GLY A 864 -13.60 -6.21 33.20
C GLY A 864 -13.34 -5.18 32.09
N ASP A 865 -12.09 -4.75 31.90
CA ASP A 865 -11.72 -3.80 30.85
C ASP A 865 -11.68 -4.48 29.47
N TYR A 866 -11.15 -5.71 29.39
CA TYR A 866 -10.92 -6.39 28.11
C TYR A 866 -12.07 -7.33 27.69
N ALA A 867 -12.76 -7.98 28.63
CA ALA A 867 -13.81 -8.96 28.32
C ALA A 867 -14.94 -8.44 27.40
N PRO A 868 -15.46 -7.20 27.54
CA PRO A 868 -16.52 -6.69 26.66
C PRO A 868 -16.11 -6.52 25.18
N ARG A 869 -14.81 -6.63 24.89
CA ARG A 869 -14.20 -6.40 23.57
C ARG A 869 -13.75 -7.72 22.91
N ILE A 870 -13.97 -8.85 23.58
CA ILE A 870 -13.63 -10.20 23.12
C ILE A 870 -14.93 -10.92 22.71
N GLU A 871 -14.88 -11.74 21.67
CA GLU A 871 -16.00 -12.59 21.23
C GLU A 871 -15.69 -14.08 21.46
N PRO A 872 -16.61 -14.86 22.07
CA PRO A 872 -17.91 -14.46 22.61
C PRO A 872 -17.82 -13.69 23.94
N TYR A 873 -18.80 -12.81 24.17
CA TYR A 873 -18.99 -12.10 25.45
C TYR A 873 -20.45 -12.20 25.92
N LEU A 874 -20.65 -12.56 27.19
CA LEU A 874 -21.95 -12.65 27.84
C LEU A 874 -22.08 -11.60 28.96
N PRO A 875 -22.71 -10.44 28.73
CA PRO A 875 -22.80 -9.34 29.72
C PRO A 875 -23.56 -9.68 31.01
N ALA A 876 -24.31 -10.80 31.03
CA ALA A 876 -25.08 -11.25 32.18
C ALA A 876 -24.24 -12.01 33.22
N ASP A 877 -23.01 -12.42 32.86
CA ASP A 877 -22.10 -13.12 33.76
C ASP A 877 -21.29 -12.11 34.59
N THR A 878 -21.65 -11.98 35.87
CA THR A 878 -21.10 -10.96 36.77
C THR A 878 -19.92 -11.47 37.62
N GLY A 879 -19.41 -12.69 37.37
CA GLY A 879 -18.39 -13.32 38.20
C GLY A 879 -17.26 -13.99 37.41
N PHE A 880 -16.10 -13.34 37.32
CA PHE A 880 -14.87 -13.88 36.69
C PHE A 880 -14.33 -15.18 37.34
N ASN A 881 -14.90 -15.62 38.47
CA ASN A 881 -14.51 -16.82 39.22
C ASN A 881 -15.61 -17.90 39.26
N THR A 882 -16.67 -17.76 38.45
CA THR A 882 -17.70 -18.80 38.24
C THR A 882 -17.66 -19.28 36.78
N PRO A 883 -17.90 -20.57 36.50
CA PRO A 883 -17.34 -21.21 35.30
C PRO A 883 -18.17 -20.98 34.03
N PHE A 884 -18.21 -19.75 33.51
CA PHE A 884 -18.83 -19.40 32.23
C PHE A 884 -17.94 -18.46 31.38
N GLU A 885 -18.37 -18.23 30.13
CA GLU A 885 -17.50 -18.12 28.95
C GLU A 885 -16.31 -17.16 29.09
N SER A 886 -16.53 -15.91 29.51
CA SER A 886 -15.47 -14.90 29.60
C SER A 886 -14.30 -15.32 30.50
N ALA A 887 -14.58 -15.98 31.63
CA ALA A 887 -13.57 -16.49 32.56
C ALA A 887 -12.87 -17.76 32.02
N ALA A 888 -13.60 -18.57 31.24
CA ALA A 888 -13.03 -19.73 30.57
C ALA A 888 -12.09 -19.37 29.41
N ILE A 889 -12.24 -18.16 28.84
CA ILE A 889 -11.51 -17.68 27.66
C ILE A 889 -10.30 -16.78 28.03
N LEU A 890 -10.53 -15.74 28.83
CA LEU A 890 -9.55 -14.66 29.06
C LEU A 890 -8.62 -14.94 30.25
N SER A 891 -7.33 -14.67 30.09
CA SER A 891 -6.41 -14.41 31.20
C SER A 891 -5.54 -13.17 30.94
N ILE A 892 -5.12 -12.50 32.01
CA ILE A 892 -4.31 -11.28 31.96
C ILE A 892 -3.04 -11.45 32.80
N GLY A 893 -1.96 -10.75 32.47
CA GLY A 893 -0.82 -10.61 33.37
C GLY A 893 0.18 -9.55 32.96
N GLU A 894 1.37 -9.65 33.55
CA GLU A 894 2.48 -8.75 33.34
C GLU A 894 3.30 -9.15 32.09
N PHE A 895 3.59 -8.20 31.21
CA PHE A 895 4.57 -8.42 30.15
C PHE A 895 5.99 -8.34 30.74
N ARG A 896 6.74 -9.43 30.61
CA ARG A 896 8.06 -9.60 31.22
C ARG A 896 9.14 -9.78 30.17
N VAL A 897 10.33 -9.26 30.49
CA VAL A 897 11.64 -9.56 29.89
C VAL A 897 11.73 -11.04 29.48
N GLN A 898 11.92 -11.29 28.18
CA GLN A 898 12.11 -12.63 27.63
C GLN A 898 13.58 -12.86 27.27
N ARG A 899 14.02 -14.12 27.31
CA ARG A 899 15.43 -14.52 27.02
C ARG A 899 15.51 -15.63 25.97
N ILE A 900 14.54 -15.68 25.06
CA ILE A 900 14.47 -16.60 23.92
C ILE A 900 14.14 -15.77 22.68
N ARG A 901 14.85 -16.02 21.57
CA ARG A 901 14.72 -15.27 20.32
C ARG A 901 13.42 -15.67 19.58
N PRO A 902 12.72 -14.74 18.91
CA PRO A 902 13.03 -13.30 18.83
C PRO A 902 12.49 -12.47 20.00
N ASP A 903 11.70 -13.03 20.93
CA ASP A 903 11.12 -12.29 22.06
C ASP A 903 12.17 -11.55 22.93
N SER A 904 13.43 -11.97 22.90
CA SER A 904 14.56 -11.41 23.64
C SER A 904 15.22 -10.17 23.01
N PHE A 905 14.92 -9.86 21.75
CA PHE A 905 15.40 -8.63 21.12
C PHE A 905 14.53 -7.45 21.53
N SER A 906 15.16 -6.31 21.78
CA SER A 906 14.50 -5.01 21.91
C SER A 906 15.39 -3.95 21.26
N SER A 907 14.84 -3.05 20.47
CA SER A 907 15.62 -2.15 19.62
C SER A 907 14.99 -0.77 19.47
N SER A 908 15.80 0.24 19.16
CA SER A 908 15.37 1.63 18.91
C SER A 908 16.04 2.14 17.64
N MET A 909 15.33 2.99 16.90
CA MET A 909 15.82 3.65 15.71
C MET A 909 15.85 5.17 15.91
N SER A 910 16.85 5.83 15.35
CA SER A 910 16.88 7.29 15.28
C SER A 910 15.96 7.80 14.17
N CYS A 911 15.54 9.04 14.30
CA CYS A 911 15.06 9.80 13.16
C CYS A 911 16.21 10.01 12.14
N TRP A 912 15.87 10.47 10.95
CA TRP A 912 16.85 10.78 9.91
C TRP A 912 17.64 12.05 10.25
N MET A 913 18.96 11.99 10.06
CA MET A 913 19.86 13.09 10.33
C MET A 913 20.49 13.60 9.04
N LYS A 914 20.41 14.90 8.82
CA LYS A 914 21.10 15.62 7.73
C LYS A 914 21.77 16.86 8.32
N PRO A 915 23.11 17.00 8.22
CA PRO A 915 23.80 18.22 8.63
C PRO A 915 23.24 19.49 8.00
N GLU A 916 23.34 20.61 8.69
CA GLU A 916 23.12 21.93 8.08
C GLU A 916 24.14 22.22 6.96
N GLY A 917 23.67 22.89 5.89
CA GLY A 917 24.50 23.34 4.78
C GLY A 917 24.02 22.88 3.39
N ASN A 918 24.62 23.48 2.37
CA ASN A 918 24.46 23.10 0.96
C ASN A 918 25.63 22.18 0.56
N PHE A 919 25.35 20.89 0.41
CA PHE A 919 26.29 19.84 0.01
C PHE A 919 25.55 18.78 -0.80
N PHE A 920 26.29 18.00 -1.58
CA PHE A 920 25.70 16.99 -2.45
C PHE A 920 25.48 15.65 -1.73
N GLY A 921 26.41 15.21 -0.88
CA GLY A 921 26.34 13.97 -0.13
C GLY A 921 27.14 14.00 1.18
N LEU A 922 27.11 12.88 1.90
CA LEU A 922 27.90 12.64 3.12
C LEU A 922 29.00 11.63 2.82
N ASP A 923 30.26 12.06 2.91
CA ASP A 923 31.39 11.15 2.99
C ASP A 923 31.52 10.65 4.44
N PHE A 924 31.47 9.35 4.64
CA PHE A 924 31.70 8.74 5.96
C PHE A 924 33.19 8.41 6.09
N ALA A 925 33.80 8.80 7.21
CA ALA A 925 35.23 8.53 7.41
C ALA A 925 35.49 7.02 7.55
N ALA A 926 36.71 6.59 7.24
CA ALA A 926 37.23 5.29 7.65
C ALA A 926 37.76 5.35 9.09
N ASP A 927 37.82 4.22 9.78
CA ASP A 927 38.56 4.08 11.04
C ASP A 927 40.05 4.41 10.86
N ASP A 928 40.69 5.02 11.86
CA ASP A 928 42.15 5.19 11.86
C ASP A 928 42.84 3.82 11.92
N THR A 929 43.72 3.59 10.95
CA THR A 929 44.52 2.37 10.80
C THR A 929 45.92 2.49 11.42
N VAL A 930 46.31 3.69 11.86
CA VAL A 930 47.61 3.98 12.49
C VAL A 930 47.57 3.70 13.98
N ASP A 931 46.49 4.09 14.66
CA ASP A 931 46.22 3.76 16.07
C ASP A 931 44.82 3.14 16.20
N PRO A 932 44.64 1.86 15.83
CA PRO A 932 43.34 1.21 15.79
C PRO A 932 42.70 1.00 17.17
N ASP A 933 43.48 1.19 18.25
CA ASP A 933 43.02 1.13 19.64
C ASP A 933 42.47 2.50 20.13
N ASP A 934 42.68 3.63 19.42
CA ASP A 934 42.19 4.95 19.85
C ASP A 934 40.66 5.09 19.67
N PRO A 935 39.88 5.29 20.75
CA PRO A 935 38.42 5.51 20.67
C PRO A 935 37.98 6.76 19.92
N ASP A 936 38.84 7.78 19.81
CA ASP A 936 38.60 9.01 19.04
C ASP A 936 39.09 8.88 17.58
N GLY A 937 39.92 7.88 17.27
CA GLY A 937 40.27 7.46 15.91
C GLY A 937 39.17 6.69 15.17
N LYS A 938 38.06 6.39 15.86
CA LYS A 938 36.92 5.64 15.30
C LYS A 938 35.96 6.53 14.52
N ASN A 939 35.58 6.09 13.32
CA ASN A 939 34.66 6.84 12.45
C ASN A 939 33.25 6.97 13.04
N TRP A 940 32.79 5.97 13.79
CA TRP A 940 31.66 6.05 14.71
C TRP A 940 32.02 5.37 16.04
N ASN A 941 31.40 5.79 17.13
CA ASN A 941 31.56 5.16 18.44
C ASN A 941 30.35 5.45 19.35
N MET A 942 30.32 4.83 20.53
CA MET A 942 29.36 5.15 21.60
C MET A 942 29.97 4.80 22.97
N ASP A 943 29.39 5.33 24.05
CA ASP A 943 29.81 5.00 25.42
C ASP A 943 28.87 3.97 26.04
N ILE A 944 29.43 2.85 26.49
CA ILE A 944 28.76 1.85 27.32
C ILE A 944 28.64 2.35 28.76
N ILE A 945 27.42 2.36 29.29
CA ILE A 945 27.13 2.66 30.70
C ILE A 945 27.27 1.37 31.51
N TYR A 946 28.26 1.34 32.40
CA TYR A 946 28.68 0.15 33.14
C TYR A 946 28.55 0.35 34.66
N ASP A 947 27.97 -0.65 35.34
CA ASP A 947 27.88 -0.71 36.80
C ASP A 947 29.20 -1.21 37.43
N ASP A 948 30.02 -0.27 37.88
CA ASP A 948 31.15 -0.53 38.75
C ASP A 948 30.70 -0.54 40.23
N ASN A 949 30.09 -1.67 40.64
CA ASN A 949 29.79 -1.99 42.04
C ASN A 949 28.89 -0.95 42.74
N GLY A 950 27.87 -0.43 42.04
CA GLY A 950 26.95 0.61 42.48
C GLY A 950 27.31 2.01 42.01
N THR A 951 28.35 2.16 41.17
CA THR A 951 28.75 3.44 40.55
C THR A 951 28.71 3.30 39.03
N GLU A 952 27.94 4.16 38.37
CA GLU A 952 27.91 4.18 36.90
C GLU A 952 29.19 4.81 36.34
N ARG A 953 29.82 4.12 35.39
CA ARG A 953 30.95 4.62 34.58
C ARG A 953 30.61 4.53 33.10
N MET A 954 31.25 5.37 32.31
CA MET A 954 31.16 5.36 30.84
C MET A 954 32.50 4.89 30.28
N PHE A 955 32.45 3.98 29.32
CA PHE A 955 33.62 3.46 28.61
C PHE A 955 33.29 3.35 27.11
N PRO A 956 34.24 3.60 26.20
CA PRO A 956 33.98 3.51 24.77
C PRO A 956 33.61 2.07 24.36
N TYR A 957 32.72 1.94 23.37
CA TYR A 957 32.32 0.66 22.81
C TYR A 957 33.43 0.08 21.91
N ARG A 958 34.02 0.93 21.07
CA ARG A 958 35.11 0.62 20.12
C ARG A 958 36.40 1.28 20.58
N GLY A 959 37.52 0.56 20.51
CA GLY A 959 38.83 1.02 21.00
C GLY A 959 39.00 0.93 22.53
N LEU A 960 40.22 1.20 23.00
CA LEU A 960 40.65 1.03 24.39
C LEU A 960 40.85 2.39 25.08
N PRO A 961 40.22 2.67 26.23
CA PRO A 961 40.45 3.91 26.96
C PRO A 961 41.88 3.96 27.52
N ALA A 962 42.71 4.82 26.94
CA ALA A 962 44.16 4.85 27.17
C ALA A 962 44.56 4.99 28.64
N GLY A 963 44.95 3.87 29.26
CA GLY A 963 45.50 3.84 30.61
C GLY A 963 44.47 3.93 31.74
N ASP A 964 43.18 3.70 31.50
CA ASP A 964 42.19 3.53 32.58
C ASP A 964 42.37 2.15 33.26
N PRO A 965 42.84 2.09 34.52
CA PRO A 965 43.08 0.81 35.20
C PRO A 965 41.79 0.07 35.59
N ASP A 966 40.63 0.74 35.50
CA ASP A 966 39.34 0.21 35.92
C ASP A 966 38.47 -0.20 34.70
N PHE A 967 39.01 -0.15 33.48
CA PHE A 967 38.33 -0.64 32.28
C PHE A 967 38.06 -2.16 32.40
N PRO A 968 36.79 -2.61 32.35
CA PRO A 968 36.41 -3.94 32.83
C PRO A 968 36.90 -5.11 31.95
N LEU A 969 37.40 -4.82 30.75
CA LEU A 969 37.87 -5.81 29.78
C LEU A 969 39.41 -5.86 29.65
N GLY A 970 40.12 -4.92 30.26
CA GLY A 970 41.59 -4.87 30.28
C GLY A 970 42.24 -4.48 28.94
N SER A 971 42.21 -5.38 27.95
CA SER A 971 42.94 -5.23 26.67
C SER A 971 42.14 -5.67 25.43
N VAL A 972 40.82 -5.64 25.52
CA VAL A 972 39.88 -5.94 24.42
C VAL A 972 38.73 -4.94 24.56
N ASP A 973 38.25 -4.36 23.46
CA ASP A 973 37.12 -3.42 23.50
C ASP A 973 35.77 -4.14 23.63
N PHE A 974 34.69 -3.37 23.82
CA PHE A 974 33.36 -3.98 23.99
C PHE A 974 32.80 -4.55 22.68
N GLU A 975 33.13 -3.98 21.52
CA GLU A 975 32.75 -4.52 20.21
C GLU A 975 33.30 -5.95 20.03
N THR A 976 34.62 -6.12 20.16
CA THR A 976 35.28 -7.42 20.04
C THR A 976 34.86 -8.40 21.15
N PHE A 977 34.68 -7.91 22.38
CA PHE A 977 34.28 -8.77 23.50
C PHE A 977 32.83 -9.26 23.42
N LEU A 978 31.92 -8.44 22.90
CA LEU A 978 30.49 -8.78 22.82
C LEU A 978 30.18 -9.61 21.57
N GLY A 979 30.87 -9.41 20.45
CA GLY A 979 30.79 -10.27 19.27
C GLY A 979 30.61 -9.51 17.95
N ASP A 980 31.54 -8.60 17.67
CA ASP A 980 31.78 -7.97 16.35
C ASP A 980 30.52 -7.38 15.68
N ASN A 981 29.67 -6.72 16.49
CA ASN A 981 28.50 -5.96 16.02
C ASN A 981 27.42 -6.76 15.24
N GLN A 982 27.29 -8.08 15.46
CA GLN A 982 26.36 -8.95 14.70
C GLN A 982 24.96 -9.13 15.37
N ILE A 983 23.88 -9.19 14.56
CA ILE A 983 22.51 -9.50 15.02
C ILE A 983 22.29 -11.01 15.03
N ASN A 984 22.15 -11.57 16.22
CA ASN A 984 22.21 -13.01 16.43
C ASN A 984 20.91 -13.77 16.12
N HIS A 985 20.09 -13.34 15.16
CA HIS A 985 18.75 -13.92 14.99
C HIS A 985 18.82 -15.43 14.70
N ASP A 986 19.65 -15.82 13.73
CA ASP A 986 19.74 -17.21 13.24
C ASP A 986 20.99 -17.96 13.76
N LEU A 987 21.79 -17.32 14.62
CA LEU A 987 22.95 -17.92 15.28
C LEU A 987 22.57 -18.84 16.47
N PRO A 988 23.39 -19.85 16.80
CA PRO A 988 23.29 -20.64 18.03
C PRO A 988 23.21 -19.83 19.34
N SER A 989 22.76 -20.50 20.40
CA SER A 989 22.68 -19.94 21.75
C SER A 989 24.06 -19.55 22.29
N GLY A 990 24.31 -18.26 22.51
CA GLY A 990 25.58 -17.74 23.02
C GLY A 990 26.63 -17.44 21.96
N GLN A 991 26.19 -17.12 20.74
CA GLN A 991 27.04 -16.53 19.70
C GLN A 991 26.52 -15.13 19.32
N GLY A 992 27.50 -14.28 18.97
CA GLY A 992 27.45 -12.87 18.55
C GLY A 992 26.91 -11.86 19.58
N SER A 993 26.60 -10.63 19.15
CA SER A 993 26.65 -9.43 20.01
C SER A 993 25.46 -9.17 20.95
N LEU A 994 25.74 -8.72 22.17
CA LEU A 994 24.75 -8.22 23.14
C LEU A 994 24.08 -6.92 22.68
N ILE A 995 24.85 -6.08 21.98
CA ILE A 995 24.43 -4.80 21.42
C ILE A 995 24.93 -4.77 19.98
N SER A 996 24.06 -4.53 19.00
CA SER A 996 24.50 -4.16 17.66
C SER A 996 23.98 -2.79 17.26
N VAL A 997 24.72 -2.12 16.38
CA VAL A 997 24.41 -0.81 15.82
C VAL A 997 24.54 -0.92 14.31
N HIS A 998 23.52 -0.44 13.59
CA HIS A 998 23.53 -0.41 12.13
C HIS A 998 23.09 0.95 11.61
N PHE A 999 23.57 1.27 10.42
CA PHE A 999 23.37 2.57 9.77
C PHE A 999 22.64 2.39 8.45
N GLN A 1000 21.79 3.34 8.09
CA GLN A 1000 21.12 3.39 6.79
C GLN A 1000 21.21 4.80 6.24
N GLY A 1001 21.61 4.91 4.98
CA GLY A 1001 21.60 6.14 4.21
C GLY A 1001 20.35 6.27 3.35
N ALA A 1002 20.04 7.51 2.99
CA ALA A 1002 19.13 7.82 1.89
C ALA A 1002 19.56 9.14 1.25
N ARG A 1003 18.87 9.56 0.19
CA ARG A 1003 19.14 10.82 -0.48
C ARG A 1003 17.88 11.67 -0.60
N LEU A 1004 17.80 12.71 0.21
CA LEU A 1004 16.70 13.68 0.23
C LEU A 1004 16.68 14.56 -1.02
N SER A 1005 15.52 14.71 -1.65
CA SER A 1005 15.29 15.60 -2.79
C SER A 1005 14.85 17.02 -2.35
N GLY A 1006 15.40 17.56 -1.25
CA GLY A 1006 14.96 18.84 -0.71
C GLY A 1006 15.46 19.18 0.70
N ALA A 1007 14.58 19.76 1.52
CA ALA A 1007 14.83 20.12 2.91
C ALA A 1007 14.16 19.11 3.86
N LEU A 1008 14.84 18.72 4.93
CA LEU A 1008 14.33 17.73 5.89
C LEU A 1008 13.36 18.41 6.85
N THR A 1009 12.06 18.37 6.55
CA THR A 1009 11.03 19.07 7.34
C THR A 1009 10.51 18.26 8.52
N ASP A 1010 10.45 16.94 8.38
CA ASP A 1010 10.04 16.00 9.43
C ASP A 1010 11.03 14.82 9.47
N PRO A 1011 12.10 14.91 10.29
CA PRO A 1011 13.14 13.88 10.40
C PRO A 1011 12.62 12.48 10.71
N CYS A 1012 11.49 12.37 11.41
CA CYS A 1012 10.95 11.12 11.95
C CYS A 1012 9.85 10.51 11.07
N ASN A 1013 9.48 11.16 9.96
CA ASN A 1013 8.38 10.75 9.08
C ASN A 1013 8.72 11.08 7.61
N VAL A 1014 9.88 10.58 7.16
CA VAL A 1014 10.36 10.72 5.78
C VAL A 1014 9.68 9.66 4.91
N GLN A 1015 9.01 10.08 3.84
CA GLN A 1015 8.39 9.17 2.88
C GLN A 1015 9.45 8.52 1.98
N LEU A 1016 9.71 7.23 2.24
CA LEU A 1016 10.72 6.44 1.52
C LEU A 1016 10.25 5.93 0.15
N GLU A 1017 8.93 5.78 -0.07
CA GLU A 1017 8.34 5.29 -1.31
C GLU A 1017 7.02 6.01 -1.66
N SER A 1018 6.87 6.44 -2.92
CA SER A 1018 5.64 6.85 -3.65
C SER A 1018 5.94 7.91 -4.72
N PRO A 1019 5.03 8.20 -5.67
CA PRO A 1019 5.09 9.42 -6.47
C PRO A 1019 5.00 10.65 -5.54
N GLY A 1020 6.12 11.35 -5.35
CA GLY A 1020 6.26 12.42 -4.36
C GLY A 1020 6.90 12.02 -3.03
N ALA A 1021 7.64 10.90 -2.98
CA ALA A 1021 8.55 10.57 -1.88
C ALA A 1021 9.52 11.71 -1.58
N ASP A 1022 9.98 11.81 -0.33
CA ASP A 1022 10.93 12.84 0.11
C ASP A 1022 12.37 12.54 -0.35
N ILE A 1023 12.65 11.28 -0.70
CA ILE A 1023 13.95 10.79 -1.16
C ILE A 1023 13.94 10.43 -2.64
N ASP A 1024 15.10 10.55 -3.28
CA ASP A 1024 15.34 10.11 -4.66
C ASP A 1024 15.03 8.60 -4.76
N LEU A 1025 14.25 8.20 -5.76
CA LEU A 1025 13.85 6.79 -5.96
C LEU A 1025 15.09 5.89 -6.14
N GLY A 1026 15.16 4.82 -5.36
CA GLY A 1026 16.30 3.89 -5.35
C GLY A 1026 17.52 4.37 -4.54
N SER A 1027 17.43 5.49 -3.82
CA SER A 1027 18.55 6.00 -3.00
C SER A 1027 18.61 5.44 -1.57
N LEU A 1028 17.57 4.72 -1.13
CA LEU A 1028 17.54 4.09 0.19
C LEU A 1028 18.55 2.95 0.24
N THR A 1029 19.53 3.02 1.14
CA THR A 1029 20.54 1.96 1.26
C THR A 1029 20.00 0.76 2.06
N THR A 1030 20.72 -0.35 2.02
CA THR A 1030 20.58 -1.40 3.02
C THR A 1030 21.09 -0.93 4.39
N TRP A 1031 20.76 -1.65 5.48
CA TRP A 1031 21.43 -1.48 6.78
C TRP A 1031 22.86 -2.01 6.63
N VAL A 1032 23.83 -1.26 7.13
CA VAL A 1032 25.26 -1.65 7.18
C VAL A 1032 25.76 -1.67 8.61
N THR A 1033 26.77 -2.48 8.91
CA THR A 1033 27.44 -2.55 10.22
C THR A 1033 28.37 -1.38 10.49
N ASP A 1034 28.94 -0.79 9.44
CA ASP A 1034 29.81 0.38 9.54
C ASP A 1034 29.34 1.46 8.55
N PRO A 1035 29.25 2.74 8.96
CA PRO A 1035 28.82 3.82 8.08
C PRO A 1035 29.80 4.08 6.93
N GLU A 1036 31.06 3.63 6.98
CA GLU A 1036 31.97 3.71 5.82
C GLU A 1036 31.39 2.98 4.59
N ASP A 1037 30.66 1.87 4.79
CA ASP A 1037 30.04 1.12 3.70
C ASP A 1037 28.99 1.95 2.93
N LEU A 1038 28.37 2.96 3.57
CA LEU A 1038 27.44 3.88 2.91
C LEU A 1038 28.10 4.70 1.79
N ASN A 1039 29.44 4.80 1.78
CA ASN A 1039 30.18 5.44 0.69
C ASN A 1039 30.10 4.67 -0.64
N GLN A 1040 29.73 3.38 -0.62
CA GLN A 1040 29.69 2.51 -1.81
C GLN A 1040 28.39 2.64 -2.62
N PHE A 1041 27.37 3.33 -2.08
CA PHE A 1041 26.05 3.46 -2.68
C PHE A 1041 25.98 4.62 -3.68
N LEU A 1042 25.28 4.40 -4.80
CA LEU A 1042 25.00 5.39 -5.83
C LEU A 1042 23.48 5.47 -6.07
N PRO A 1043 22.86 6.67 -6.02
CA PRO A 1043 23.48 7.96 -5.71
C PRO A 1043 23.88 8.05 -4.23
N LYS A 1044 24.99 8.73 -3.94
CA LYS A 1044 25.56 8.78 -2.58
C LYS A 1044 24.57 9.41 -1.58
N PRO A 1045 24.39 8.82 -0.38
CA PRO A 1045 23.49 9.37 0.64
C PRO A 1045 23.82 10.81 1.02
N ASN A 1046 22.81 11.60 1.37
CA ASN A 1046 22.96 12.95 1.93
C ASN A 1046 22.34 13.08 3.34
N MET A 1047 21.79 11.99 3.87
CA MET A 1047 21.17 11.84 5.18
C MET A 1047 21.41 10.41 5.69
N VAL A 1048 21.43 10.22 7.00
CA VAL A 1048 21.71 8.93 7.67
C VAL A 1048 20.82 8.75 8.90
N ARG A 1049 20.43 7.50 9.20
CA ARG A 1049 19.84 7.11 10.50
C ARG A 1049 20.57 5.88 11.06
N PHE A 1050 20.41 5.64 12.36
CA PHE A 1050 20.92 4.44 13.01
C PHE A 1050 19.83 3.63 13.70
N VAL A 1051 20.08 2.34 13.91
CA VAL A 1051 19.31 1.46 14.80
C VAL A 1051 20.26 0.82 15.80
N VAL A 1052 19.83 0.74 17.06
CA VAL A 1052 20.51 -0.04 18.11
C VAL A 1052 19.63 -1.23 18.48
N VAL A 1053 20.21 -2.43 18.47
CA VAL A 1053 19.56 -3.68 18.85
C VAL A 1053 20.19 -4.26 20.11
N PHE A 1054 19.39 -4.55 21.13
CA PHE A 1054 19.81 -5.23 22.35
C PHE A 1054 19.27 -6.66 22.40
N GLU A 1055 20.04 -7.61 22.93
CA GLU A 1055 19.66 -9.03 23.03
C GLU A 1055 19.69 -9.54 24.50
N GLN A 1056 18.51 -9.65 25.11
CA GLN A 1056 18.33 -9.90 26.55
C GLN A 1056 18.82 -11.28 27.02
N ARG A 1057 18.92 -12.30 26.17
CA ARG A 1057 19.51 -13.62 26.51
C ARG A 1057 21.00 -13.52 26.78
N LEU A 1058 21.71 -12.66 26.05
CA LEU A 1058 23.17 -12.52 26.15
C LEU A 1058 23.59 -11.74 27.40
N GLN A 1059 22.74 -10.83 27.90
CA GLN A 1059 22.99 -10.04 29.11
C GLN A 1059 23.36 -10.92 30.33
N THR A 1060 22.86 -12.16 30.38
CA THR A 1060 23.14 -13.11 31.47
C THR A 1060 24.44 -13.90 31.37
N GLN A 1061 25.20 -13.83 30.28
CA GLN A 1061 26.29 -14.79 30.00
C GLN A 1061 27.60 -14.57 30.75
N GLY A 1062 27.77 -13.46 31.48
CA GLY A 1062 28.94 -13.23 32.31
C GLY A 1062 28.79 -12.04 33.25
N PRO A 1063 29.75 -11.85 34.18
CA PRO A 1063 29.71 -10.75 35.15
C PRO A 1063 29.85 -9.38 34.50
N VAL A 1064 30.46 -9.29 33.31
CA VAL A 1064 30.58 -8.05 32.54
C VAL A 1064 29.25 -7.70 31.88
N GLN A 1065 28.65 -8.65 31.13
CA GLN A 1065 27.38 -8.44 30.42
C GLN A 1065 26.24 -8.04 31.38
N GLN A 1066 26.23 -8.59 32.60
CA GLN A 1066 25.23 -8.27 33.63
C GLN A 1066 25.36 -6.85 34.21
N ARG A 1067 26.52 -6.20 34.04
CA ARG A 1067 26.81 -4.84 34.51
C ARG A 1067 26.59 -3.77 33.44
N ILE A 1068 26.34 -4.15 32.19
CA ILE A 1068 25.99 -3.21 31.13
C ILE A 1068 24.55 -2.75 31.33
N LEU A 1069 24.38 -1.48 31.72
CA LEU A 1069 23.08 -0.87 31.98
C LEU A 1069 22.41 -0.35 30.71
N GLY A 1070 23.23 0.08 29.73
CA GLY A 1070 22.80 0.67 28.47
C GLY A 1070 23.96 1.39 27.80
N LEU A 1071 23.65 2.37 26.96
CA LEU A 1071 24.63 3.18 26.24
C LEU A 1071 24.23 4.66 26.17
N THR A 1072 25.19 5.51 25.84
CA THR A 1072 25.02 6.93 25.52
C THR A 1072 26.07 7.38 24.51
N ASN A 1073 26.08 8.66 24.12
CA ASN A 1073 27.07 9.27 23.24
C ASN A 1073 27.26 8.57 21.87
N LEU A 1074 26.20 8.09 21.22
CA LEU A 1074 26.33 7.47 19.90
C LEU A 1074 26.64 8.56 18.87
N ARG A 1075 27.83 8.49 18.27
CA ARG A 1075 28.40 9.52 17.39
C ARG A 1075 28.87 8.92 16.07
N VAL A 1076 28.61 9.61 14.96
CA VAL A 1076 29.11 9.29 13.62
C VAL A 1076 29.83 10.50 13.05
N ASN A 1077 31.07 10.33 12.60
CA ASN A 1077 31.87 11.36 11.95
C ASN A 1077 31.56 11.38 10.45
N VAL A 1078 31.02 12.49 9.95
CA VAL A 1078 30.68 12.69 8.54
C VAL A 1078 31.38 13.93 7.98
N GLN A 1079 31.71 13.88 6.70
CA GLN A 1079 32.25 15.00 5.95
C GLN A 1079 31.23 15.36 4.85
N PRO A 1080 30.47 16.46 5.02
CA PRO A 1080 29.57 16.94 3.97
C PRO A 1080 30.37 17.41 2.73
N ASN A 1081 29.94 16.99 1.53
CA ASN A 1081 30.64 17.19 0.25
C ASN A 1081 29.68 17.46 -0.90
#